data_AF-A0A4Q6GIN1-F1
#
_entry.id   AF-A0A4Q6GIN1-F1
#
_cell.length_a   1.000
_cell.length_b   1.000
_cell.length_c   1.000
_cell.angle_alpha   90.00
_cell.angle_beta   90.00
_cell.angle_gamma   90.00
#
_symmetry.space_group_name_H-M   'P 1'
#
loop_
_entity.id
_entity.type
_entity.pdbx_description
1 polymer ?
#
loop_
_entity_poly.entity_id
_entity_poly.type
_entity_poly.pdbx_seq_one_letter_code
_entity_poly.pdbx_strand_id
1 'polypeptide(L)'
;LETSRINLEGLRLRVANYHQWEDLHKEKRALGEEVLPALEYHEAREKAGVISRNLKEARKPLLAADSILAEKRQQLASQQRALTEAQKQETALEAEAGELAGRLTQVNQKLKPLESLLEQKERLQKLAADAGADLAAVANQLNEKEAELAKQKGARDNVAAKIAGELATISALQGKSAMPEPEAQRQMRRALRDEGIAHAMLSDIVEVTDPKWQGAVEGVLGGYASVVLLEKAKDAPAAYRLAEKERYRHFIVPDCVEAPVVKDSSLLSVVRFSGKAPGWLIDQLERIERVESVDAGFKANSDEWITPDAYHRERRGGRSLFVEPSRYRFGSAGKTQRLEAIQKSLPALEAQEDALTLAISKLAAEVGALKGRIAGVDAAKELAARQAEFEEATRAIAPLKAERLEVGARLGELSMLTKNATVARTRADTVWQNARMALSEAEAGMRLNNRRTIEQRAEHAKALLELRKGWRHVPKNWKNAAWRGAIVAKHQNAHQVNLRLSTLEHSLGREDWEQDGTVIDQYQRLNDQLSGRQSETEERRYQNNRAIEATANARGAYIERLRYTIKTYSKNIKELGELAGIDVQADPVRLENDDVQLAQAGLHVRFKFDGKDQIGMNDGEASGGQQVMKSLVLLIGLLKSEEGSGGFVFIDEPFAHLDIRNIQLVGEFLKNTDAQYLMTTPLTHNTDVYDPSELTLITSKKKKDMQWAQPIFVLQRRKDEAKAA
;
A
#
# COMPACT_ATOMS: atom_id res chain seq x y z
N LEU A 1 -14.93 46.44 -49.60
CA LEU A 1 -14.40 46.93 -48.29
C LEU A 1 -14.89 46.06 -47.15
N GLU A 2 -16.20 45.77 -47.06
CA GLU A 2 -16.77 44.92 -45.99
C GLU A 2 -16.22 43.49 -45.96
N THR A 3 -16.10 42.84 -47.12
CA THR A 3 -15.48 41.49 -47.24
C THR A 3 -14.03 41.46 -46.76
N SER A 4 -13.25 42.50 -47.07
CA SER A 4 -11.86 42.64 -46.60
C SER A 4 -11.78 42.90 -45.08
N ARG A 5 -12.77 43.58 -44.48
CA ARG A 5 -12.85 43.77 -43.03
C ARG A 5 -13.15 42.47 -42.30
N ILE A 6 -14.10 41.68 -42.81
CA ILE A 6 -14.44 40.36 -42.24
C ILE A 6 -13.22 39.42 -42.31
N ASN A 7 -12.52 39.39 -43.44
CA ASN A 7 -11.30 38.59 -43.59
C ASN A 7 -10.18 39.05 -42.63
N LEU A 8 -10.06 40.36 -42.39
CA LEU A 8 -9.09 40.93 -41.45
C LEU A 8 -9.42 40.56 -40.00
N GLU A 9 -10.70 40.57 -39.61
CA GLU A 9 -11.13 40.09 -38.29
C GLU A 9 -10.87 38.58 -38.11
N GLY A 10 -11.11 37.78 -39.14
CA GLY A 10 -10.74 36.36 -39.15
C GLY A 10 -9.23 36.14 -38.96
N LEU A 11 -8.39 36.88 -39.69
CA LEU A 11 -6.93 36.83 -39.52
C LEU A 11 -6.50 37.33 -38.14
N ARG A 12 -7.14 38.36 -37.58
CA ARG A 12 -6.85 38.86 -36.23
C ARG A 12 -7.03 37.76 -35.17
N LEU A 13 -8.12 36.99 -35.26
CA LEU A 13 -8.36 35.87 -34.33
C LEU A 13 -7.31 34.77 -34.50
N ARG A 14 -6.91 34.46 -35.74
CA ARG A 14 -5.83 33.48 -36.02
C ARG A 14 -4.47 33.96 -35.51
N VAL A 15 -4.14 35.25 -35.64
CA VAL A 15 -2.92 35.86 -35.05
C VAL A 15 -2.94 35.76 -33.52
N ALA A 16 -4.07 36.07 -32.89
CA ALA A 16 -4.20 35.96 -31.44
C ALA A 16 -4.02 34.51 -30.97
N ASN A 17 -4.57 33.55 -31.72
CA ASN A 17 -4.43 32.12 -31.46
C ASN A 17 -2.95 31.67 -31.60
N TYR A 18 -2.26 32.11 -32.66
CA TYR A 18 -0.83 31.83 -32.87
C TYR A 18 0.03 32.39 -31.74
N HIS A 19 -0.20 33.63 -31.29
CA HIS A 19 0.56 34.19 -30.16
C HIS A 19 0.31 33.45 -28.85
N GLN A 20 -0.93 33.03 -28.57
CA GLN A 20 -1.24 32.20 -27.41
C GLN A 20 -0.51 30.86 -27.46
N TRP A 21 -0.50 30.20 -28.61
CA TRP A 21 0.26 28.97 -28.84
C TRP A 21 1.77 29.17 -28.60
N GLU A 22 2.33 30.25 -29.16
CA GLU A 22 3.74 30.59 -29.03
C GLU A 22 4.13 30.88 -27.58
N ASP A 23 3.30 31.61 -26.84
CA ASP A 23 3.51 31.93 -25.43
C ASP A 23 3.44 30.69 -24.54
N LEU A 24 2.49 29.77 -24.78
CA LEU A 24 2.42 28.49 -24.07
C LEU A 24 3.66 27.63 -24.35
N HIS A 25 4.18 27.62 -25.59
CA HIS A 25 5.43 26.93 -25.92
C HIS A 25 6.66 27.58 -25.29
N LYS A 26 6.70 28.92 -25.18
CA LYS A 26 7.75 29.65 -24.45
C LYS A 26 7.68 29.35 -22.95
N GLU A 27 6.49 29.34 -22.36
CA GLU A 27 6.29 28.96 -20.96
C GLU A 27 6.74 27.52 -20.71
N LYS A 28 6.32 26.57 -21.56
CA LYS A 28 6.74 25.16 -21.45
C LYS A 28 8.26 25.01 -21.50
N ARG A 29 8.93 25.69 -22.46
CA ARG A 29 10.40 25.67 -22.57
C ARG A 29 11.07 26.28 -21.34
N ALA A 30 10.64 27.46 -20.90
CA ALA A 30 11.19 28.11 -19.71
C ALA A 30 11.03 27.24 -18.45
N LEU A 31 9.86 26.63 -18.26
CA LEU A 31 9.60 25.74 -17.14
C LEU A 31 10.41 24.45 -17.21
N GLY A 32 10.50 23.82 -18.38
CA GLY A 32 11.18 22.53 -18.56
C GLY A 32 12.71 22.61 -18.59
N GLU A 33 13.27 23.65 -19.22
CA GLU A 33 14.73 23.77 -19.42
C GLU A 33 15.43 24.49 -18.27
N GLU A 34 14.78 25.49 -17.66
CA GLU A 34 15.42 26.34 -16.64
C GLU A 34 14.84 26.15 -15.25
N VAL A 35 13.52 26.22 -15.08
CA VAL A 35 12.88 26.27 -13.75
C VAL A 35 12.85 24.90 -13.07
N LEU A 36 12.39 23.87 -13.76
CA LEU A 36 12.26 22.52 -13.19
C LEU A 36 13.63 21.96 -12.76
N PRO A 37 14.66 21.92 -13.63
CA PRO A 37 16.00 21.48 -13.24
C PRO A 37 16.60 22.29 -12.08
N ALA A 38 16.35 23.60 -12.03
CA ALA A 38 16.82 24.45 -10.93
C ALA A 38 16.14 24.15 -9.59
N LEU A 39 14.84 23.83 -9.60
CA LEU A 39 14.09 23.41 -8.41
C LEU A 39 14.52 22.03 -7.93
N GLU A 40 14.67 21.06 -8.82
CA GLU A 40 15.18 19.72 -8.48
C GLU A 40 16.57 19.81 -7.84
N TYR A 41 17.44 20.66 -8.38
CA TYR A 41 18.74 20.97 -7.79
C TYR A 41 18.63 21.57 -6.39
N HIS A 42 17.70 22.52 -6.17
CA HIS A 42 17.46 23.11 -4.86
C HIS A 42 16.97 22.08 -3.84
N GLU A 43 15.97 21.28 -4.21
CA GLU A 43 15.42 20.22 -3.36
C GLU A 43 16.46 19.15 -3.01
N ALA A 44 17.26 18.70 -3.99
CA ALA A 44 18.33 17.74 -3.75
C ALA A 44 19.35 18.28 -2.74
N ARG A 45 19.66 19.59 -2.80
CA ARG A 45 20.56 20.25 -1.83
C ARG A 45 19.93 20.34 -0.44
N GLU A 46 18.67 20.75 -0.35
CA GLU A 46 17.96 20.84 0.94
C GLU A 46 17.85 19.45 1.60
N LYS A 47 17.43 18.44 0.84
CA LYS A 47 17.39 17.04 1.31
C LYS A 47 18.76 16.58 1.81
N ALA A 48 19.82 16.82 1.03
CA ALA A 48 21.18 16.48 1.46
C ALA A 48 21.64 17.28 2.70
N GLY A 49 21.22 18.54 2.84
CA GLY A 49 21.49 19.39 4.00
C GLY A 49 20.77 18.92 5.26
N VAL A 50 19.50 18.51 5.15
CA VAL A 50 18.72 17.90 6.24
C VAL A 50 19.34 16.58 6.68
N ILE A 51 19.66 15.68 5.74
CA ILE A 51 20.32 14.40 6.08
C ILE A 51 21.68 14.65 6.77
N SER A 52 22.45 15.63 6.31
CA SER A 52 23.73 16.01 6.96
C SER A 52 23.53 16.48 8.40
N ARG A 53 22.48 17.28 8.66
CA ARG A 53 22.13 17.71 10.02
C ARG A 53 21.70 16.53 10.90
N ASN A 54 20.82 15.68 10.40
CA ASN A 54 20.34 14.50 11.11
C ASN A 54 21.49 13.55 11.47
N LEU A 55 22.43 13.29 10.55
CA LEU A 55 23.62 12.47 10.81
C LEU A 55 24.61 13.11 11.79
N LYS A 56 24.62 14.44 11.90
CA LYS A 56 25.38 15.17 12.92
C LYS A 56 24.71 15.07 14.28
N GLU A 57 23.38 15.22 14.35
CA GLU A 57 22.59 15.09 15.58
C GLU A 57 22.59 13.66 16.12
N ALA A 58 22.54 12.65 15.24
CA ALA A 58 22.66 11.23 15.59
C ALA A 58 23.98 10.86 16.29
N ARG A 59 24.99 11.75 16.27
CA ARG A 59 26.23 11.57 17.04
C ARG A 59 26.02 11.76 18.55
N LYS A 60 25.07 12.61 18.96
CA LYS A 60 24.78 12.88 20.38
C LYS A 60 24.31 11.64 21.15
N PRO A 61 23.30 10.87 20.67
CA PRO A 61 22.87 9.66 21.37
C PRO A 61 23.94 8.57 21.40
N LEU A 62 24.81 8.49 20.38
CA LEU A 62 25.95 7.56 20.39
C LEU A 62 26.96 7.89 21.51
N LEU A 63 27.27 9.18 21.71
CA LEU A 63 28.13 9.61 22.81
C LEU A 63 27.49 9.37 24.19
N ALA A 64 26.17 9.55 24.31
CA ALA A 64 25.43 9.23 25.53
C ALA A 64 25.33 7.70 25.78
N ALA A 65 25.30 6.89 24.72
CA ALA A 65 25.31 5.44 24.85
C ALA A 65 26.64 4.91 25.42
N ASP A 66 27.77 5.55 25.09
CA ASP A 66 29.07 5.21 25.68
C ASP A 66 29.12 5.46 27.19
N SER A 67 28.54 6.57 27.68
CA SER A 67 28.45 6.82 29.13
C SER A 67 27.53 5.82 29.83
N ILE A 68 26.40 5.47 29.22
CA ILE A 68 25.49 4.43 29.74
C ILE A 68 26.20 3.07 29.82
N LEU A 69 26.99 2.71 28.79
CA LEU A 69 27.78 1.48 28.81
C LEU A 69 28.86 1.49 29.90
N ALA A 70 29.51 2.63 30.13
CA ALA A 70 30.47 2.78 31.22
C ALA A 70 29.80 2.57 32.58
N GLU A 71 28.63 3.17 32.81
CA GLU A 71 27.83 2.96 34.03
C GLU A 71 27.42 1.49 34.19
N LYS A 72 26.95 0.83 33.12
CA LYS A 72 26.57 -0.59 33.15
C LYS A 72 27.76 -1.51 33.44
N ARG A 73 28.95 -1.20 32.93
CA ARG A 73 30.19 -1.93 33.25
C ARG A 73 30.58 -1.75 34.72
N GLN A 74 30.45 -0.53 35.24
CA GLN A 74 30.70 -0.25 36.66
C GLN A 74 29.70 -0.98 37.56
N GLN A 75 28.41 -0.98 37.20
CA GLN A 75 27.36 -1.76 37.87
C GLN A 75 27.68 -3.26 37.85
N LEU A 76 28.08 -3.82 36.71
CA LEU A 76 28.44 -5.23 36.63
C LEU A 76 29.63 -5.56 37.55
N ALA A 77 30.65 -4.70 37.58
CA ALA A 77 31.80 -4.86 38.45
C ALA A 77 31.42 -4.79 39.94
N SER A 78 30.51 -3.90 40.34
CA SER A 78 30.03 -3.83 41.72
C SER A 78 29.19 -5.06 42.10
N GLN A 79 28.34 -5.56 41.20
CA GLN A 79 27.57 -6.79 41.44
C GLN A 79 28.46 -8.03 41.51
N GLN A 80 29.52 -8.09 40.70
CA GLN A 80 30.52 -9.16 40.79
C GLN A 80 31.22 -9.17 42.15
N ARG A 81 31.58 -7.99 42.68
CA ARG A 81 32.17 -7.88 44.02
C ARG A 81 31.20 -8.38 45.10
N ALA A 82 29.93 -7.96 45.04
CA ALA A 82 28.90 -8.42 45.96
C ALA A 82 28.69 -9.94 45.91
N LEU A 83 28.69 -10.53 44.71
CA LEU A 83 28.62 -11.98 44.54
C LEU A 83 29.84 -12.69 45.18
N THR A 84 31.05 -12.19 44.94
CA THR A 84 32.26 -12.77 45.53
C THR A 84 32.30 -12.65 47.05
N GLU A 85 31.75 -11.57 47.61
CA GLU A 85 31.66 -11.36 49.06
C GLU A 85 30.64 -12.30 49.69
N ALA A 86 29.45 -12.44 49.08
CA ALA A 86 28.43 -13.41 49.51
C ALA A 86 28.94 -14.86 49.44
N GLN A 87 29.68 -15.20 48.38
CA GLN A 87 30.29 -16.53 48.23
C GLN A 87 31.36 -16.79 49.28
N LYS A 88 32.22 -15.80 49.59
CA LYS A 88 33.20 -15.92 50.69
C LYS A 88 32.51 -16.14 52.04
N GLN A 89 31.43 -15.41 52.31
CA GLN A 89 30.68 -15.54 53.55
C GLN A 89 30.02 -16.92 53.69
N GLU A 90 29.42 -17.46 52.62
CA GLU A 90 28.90 -18.83 52.57
C GLU A 90 29.99 -19.86 52.86
N THR A 91 31.14 -19.78 52.16
CA THR A 91 32.25 -20.72 52.37
C THR A 91 32.85 -20.66 53.77
N ALA A 92 32.89 -19.48 54.40
CA ALA A 92 33.38 -19.33 55.77
C ALA A 92 32.43 -20.00 56.78
N LEU A 93 31.12 -19.85 56.61
CA LEU A 93 30.11 -20.47 57.46
C LEU A 93 30.06 -22.00 57.26
N GLU A 94 30.22 -22.49 56.03
CA GLU A 94 30.31 -23.92 55.74
C GLU A 94 31.57 -24.55 56.36
N ALA A 95 32.71 -23.84 56.34
CA ALA A 95 33.93 -24.30 56.99
C ALA A 95 33.77 -24.39 58.52
N GLU A 96 33.18 -23.35 59.15
CA GLU A 96 32.88 -23.35 60.59
C GLU A 96 31.89 -24.47 60.96
N ALA A 97 30.84 -24.67 60.15
CA ALA A 97 29.87 -25.74 60.35
C ALA A 97 30.52 -27.14 60.20
N GLY A 98 31.41 -27.32 59.23
CA GLY A 98 32.16 -28.57 59.04
C GLY A 98 33.08 -28.88 60.22
N GLU A 99 33.79 -27.89 60.75
CA GLU A 99 34.65 -28.06 61.92
C GLU A 99 33.84 -28.42 63.17
N LEU A 100 32.73 -27.72 63.42
CA LEU A 100 31.85 -28.00 64.56
C LEU A 100 31.11 -29.33 64.43
N ALA A 101 30.72 -29.76 63.22
CA ALA A 101 30.15 -31.09 62.99
C ALA A 101 31.19 -32.20 63.27
N GLY A 102 32.46 -31.97 62.92
CA GLY A 102 33.58 -32.81 63.31
C GLY A 102 33.76 -32.90 64.83
N ARG A 103 33.68 -31.77 65.54
CA ARG A 103 33.71 -31.75 67.01
C ARG A 103 32.50 -32.46 67.63
N LEU A 104 31.29 -32.23 67.12
CA LEU A 104 30.07 -32.90 67.59
C LEU A 104 30.15 -34.43 67.41
N THR A 105 30.70 -34.90 66.29
CA THR A 105 30.90 -36.34 66.05
C THR A 105 31.90 -36.94 67.02
N GLN A 106 33.01 -36.27 67.32
CA GLN A 106 33.98 -36.70 68.34
C GLN A 106 33.36 -36.73 69.76
N VAL A 107 32.59 -35.71 70.13
CA VAL A 107 31.88 -35.66 71.43
C VAL A 107 30.85 -36.78 71.51
N ASN A 108 30.07 -37.02 70.44
CA ASN A 108 29.10 -38.12 70.38
C ASN A 108 29.77 -39.51 70.44
N GLN A 109 30.95 -39.69 69.84
CA GLN A 109 31.72 -40.93 69.95
C GLN A 109 32.18 -41.22 71.39
N LYS A 110 32.52 -40.17 72.16
CA LYS A 110 32.86 -40.29 73.59
C LYS A 110 31.61 -40.45 74.47
N LEU A 111 30.51 -39.79 74.13
CA LEU A 111 29.24 -39.86 74.89
C LEU A 111 28.52 -41.19 74.74
N LYS A 112 28.39 -41.74 73.52
CA LYS A 112 27.66 -43.00 73.28
C LYS A 112 28.05 -44.16 74.21
N PRO A 113 29.35 -44.50 74.40
CA PRO A 113 29.72 -45.57 75.32
C PRO A 113 29.38 -45.23 76.78
N LEU A 114 29.52 -43.98 77.21
CA LEU A 114 29.17 -43.53 78.57
C LEU A 114 27.66 -43.50 78.81
N GLU A 115 26.86 -43.05 77.83
CA GLU A 115 25.39 -43.11 77.84
C GLU A 115 24.93 -44.57 77.90
N SER A 116 25.54 -45.46 77.11
CA SER A 116 25.22 -46.89 77.14
C SER A 116 25.54 -47.56 78.49
N LEU A 117 26.63 -47.15 79.15
CA LEU A 117 26.99 -47.62 80.49
C LEU A 117 26.01 -47.12 81.56
N LEU A 118 25.55 -45.87 81.47
CA LEU A 118 24.56 -45.33 82.40
C LEU A 118 23.14 -45.89 82.15
N GLU A 119 22.76 -46.13 80.90
CA GLU A 119 21.52 -46.85 80.58
C GLU A 119 21.56 -48.30 81.08
N GLN A 120 22.72 -48.96 80.98
CA GLN A 120 22.94 -50.27 81.61
C GLN A 120 22.77 -50.19 83.12
N LYS A 121 23.34 -49.18 83.80
CA LYS A 121 23.12 -48.94 85.23
C LYS A 121 21.64 -48.76 85.58
N GLU A 122 20.91 -47.91 84.86
CA GLU A 122 19.49 -47.67 85.10
C GLU A 122 18.64 -48.93 84.85
N ARG A 123 18.97 -49.71 83.82
CA ARG A 123 18.30 -51.01 83.56
C ARG A 123 18.57 -52.01 84.68
N LEU A 124 19.82 -52.15 85.10
CA LEU A 124 20.20 -53.05 86.20
C LEU A 124 19.52 -52.63 87.52
N GLN A 125 19.37 -51.31 87.77
CA GLN A 125 18.69 -50.79 88.97
C GLN A 125 17.19 -51.10 88.97
N LYS A 126 16.52 -50.95 87.81
CA LYS A 126 15.10 -51.29 87.67
C LYS A 126 14.86 -52.79 87.80
N LEU A 127 15.71 -53.61 87.17
CA LEU A 127 15.62 -55.07 87.25
C LEU A 127 15.84 -55.59 88.68
N ALA A 128 16.80 -55.01 89.42
CA ALA A 128 17.08 -55.40 90.80
C ALA A 128 15.94 -55.09 91.79
N ALA A 129 15.07 -54.11 91.48
CA ALA A 129 13.96 -53.71 92.36
C ALA A 129 12.79 -54.71 92.37
N ASP A 130 12.65 -55.56 91.35
CA ASP A 130 11.47 -56.41 91.12
C ASP A 130 11.69 -57.91 91.50
N ALA A 131 12.79 -58.25 92.18
CA ALA A 131 13.19 -59.65 92.38
C ALA A 131 12.50 -60.34 93.58
N GLY A 132 11.85 -61.49 93.32
CA GLY A 132 11.28 -62.41 94.32
C GLY A 132 11.93 -63.79 94.30
N ALA A 133 11.92 -64.48 95.45
CA ALA A 133 12.75 -65.65 95.76
C ALA A 133 12.16 -67.01 95.30
N ASP A 134 12.08 -67.27 93.99
CA ASP A 134 12.06 -68.65 93.47
C ASP A 134 12.50 -68.72 91.99
N LEU A 135 13.75 -69.10 91.73
CA LEU A 135 14.42 -68.98 90.41
C LEU A 135 14.29 -70.21 89.52
N ALA A 136 14.30 -71.41 90.11
CA ALA A 136 14.37 -72.66 89.34
C ALA A 136 13.04 -72.97 88.62
N ALA A 137 11.90 -72.69 89.26
CA ALA A 137 10.58 -72.88 88.67
C ALA A 137 10.30 -71.87 87.53
N VAL A 138 10.73 -70.62 87.70
CA VAL A 138 10.52 -69.54 86.72
C VAL A 138 11.37 -69.75 85.47
N ALA A 139 12.59 -70.27 85.61
CA ALA A 139 13.47 -70.59 84.47
C ALA A 139 12.91 -71.72 83.59
N ASN A 140 12.32 -72.77 84.19
CA ASN A 140 11.68 -73.84 83.43
C ASN A 140 10.43 -73.35 82.68
N GLN A 141 9.58 -72.56 83.35
CA GLN A 141 8.40 -71.96 82.71
C GLN A 141 8.77 -71.00 81.58
N LEU A 142 9.88 -70.27 81.70
CA LEU A 142 10.39 -69.41 80.65
C LEU A 142 10.79 -70.22 79.41
N ASN A 143 11.57 -71.29 79.59
CA ASN A 143 12.02 -72.13 78.47
C ASN A 143 10.84 -72.74 77.70
N GLU A 144 9.81 -73.22 78.40
CA GLU A 144 8.60 -73.76 77.79
C GLU A 144 7.85 -72.70 76.97
N LYS A 145 7.64 -71.51 77.53
CA LYS A 145 6.93 -70.41 76.86
C LYS A 145 7.72 -69.79 75.71
N GLU A 146 9.05 -69.79 75.78
CA GLU A 146 9.91 -69.37 74.68
C GLU A 146 9.87 -70.35 73.49
N ALA A 147 9.89 -71.65 73.77
CA ALA A 147 9.74 -72.68 72.75
C ALA A 147 8.37 -72.57 72.06
N GLU A 148 7.31 -72.32 72.82
CA GLU A 148 5.96 -72.09 72.29
C GLU A 148 5.87 -70.81 71.45
N LEU A 149 6.45 -69.70 71.91
CA LEU A 149 6.52 -68.44 71.16
C LEU A 149 7.30 -68.59 69.84
N ALA A 150 8.42 -69.31 69.85
CA ALA A 150 9.21 -69.58 68.64
C ALA A 150 8.42 -70.42 67.62
N LYS A 151 7.68 -71.43 68.09
CA LYS A 151 6.80 -72.26 67.26
C LYS A 151 5.69 -71.43 66.61
N GLN A 152 5.02 -70.56 67.38
CA GLN A 152 3.94 -69.70 66.86
C GLN A 152 4.47 -68.65 65.88
N LYS A 153 5.64 -68.05 66.12
CA LYS A 153 6.31 -67.17 65.16
C LYS A 153 6.62 -67.87 63.84
N GLY A 154 7.20 -69.08 63.91
CA GLY A 154 7.44 -69.89 62.71
C GLY A 154 6.16 -70.24 61.96
N ALA A 155 5.06 -70.54 62.68
CA ALA A 155 3.75 -70.77 62.06
C ALA A 155 3.21 -69.52 61.35
N ARG A 156 3.33 -68.33 61.96
CA ARG A 156 2.91 -67.06 61.36
C ARG A 156 3.73 -66.75 60.11
N ASP A 157 5.06 -66.88 60.19
CA ASP A 157 5.95 -66.60 59.06
C ASP A 157 5.66 -67.54 57.87
N ASN A 158 5.29 -68.80 58.14
CA ASN A 158 4.84 -69.74 57.11
C ASN A 158 3.51 -69.31 56.44
N VAL A 159 2.55 -68.78 57.21
CA VAL A 159 1.28 -68.27 56.68
C VAL A 159 1.49 -66.96 55.90
N ALA A 160 2.29 -66.04 56.44
CA ALA A 160 2.66 -64.79 55.77
C ALA A 160 3.39 -65.06 54.44
N ALA A 161 4.28 -66.05 54.38
CA ALA A 161 4.93 -66.47 53.14
C ALA A 161 3.92 -67.02 52.11
N LYS A 162 2.87 -67.72 52.54
CA LYS A 162 1.79 -68.19 51.65
C LYS A 162 0.96 -67.03 51.11
N ILE A 163 0.55 -66.10 51.97
CA ILE A 163 -0.19 -64.88 51.58
C ILE A 163 0.61 -64.07 50.55
N ALA A 164 1.90 -63.85 50.81
CA ALA A 164 2.79 -63.16 49.88
C ALA A 164 2.89 -63.89 48.52
N GLY A 165 2.96 -65.22 48.53
CA GLY A 165 2.95 -66.04 47.31
C GLY A 165 1.64 -65.96 46.52
N GLU A 166 0.49 -65.98 47.19
CA GLU A 166 -0.83 -65.84 46.57
C GLU A 166 -1.02 -64.43 45.98
N LEU A 167 -0.63 -63.37 46.70
CA LEU A 167 -0.65 -61.99 46.21
C LEU A 167 0.25 -61.77 44.97
N ALA A 168 1.46 -62.35 44.98
CA ALA A 168 2.35 -62.32 43.82
C ALA A 168 1.72 -63.03 42.61
N THR A 169 1.00 -64.13 42.85
CA THR A 169 0.30 -64.87 41.80
C THR A 169 -0.90 -64.09 41.26
N ILE A 170 -1.70 -63.44 42.11
CA ILE A 170 -2.81 -62.55 41.71
C ILE A 170 -2.29 -61.42 40.82
N SER A 171 -1.22 -60.74 41.24
CA SER A 171 -0.61 -59.64 40.47
C SER A 171 -0.16 -60.11 39.08
N ALA A 172 0.47 -61.28 39.01
CA ALA A 172 0.91 -61.85 37.75
C ALA A 172 -0.27 -62.30 36.85
N LEU A 173 -1.38 -62.78 37.42
CA LEU A 173 -2.58 -63.17 36.68
C LEU A 173 -3.40 -61.96 36.19
N GLN A 174 -3.40 -60.84 36.91
CA GLN A 174 -4.09 -59.59 36.48
C GLN A 174 -3.38 -58.89 35.30
N GLY A 175 -2.09 -59.14 35.08
CA GLY A 175 -1.35 -58.61 33.95
C GLY A 175 -1.78 -59.20 32.60
N LYS A 176 -1.52 -58.44 31.51
CA LYS A 176 -1.64 -58.92 30.11
C LYS A 176 -0.59 -59.98 29.74
N SER A 177 0.30 -60.34 30.66
CA SER A 177 1.31 -61.37 30.46
C SER A 177 0.70 -62.77 30.39
N ALA A 178 1.43 -63.69 29.75
CA ALA A 178 1.20 -65.13 29.80
C ALA A 178 1.10 -65.62 31.25
N MET A 179 0.46 -66.78 31.45
CA MET A 179 0.26 -67.40 32.76
C MET A 179 1.57 -67.45 33.58
N PRO A 180 1.54 -67.21 34.90
CA PRO A 180 2.74 -67.27 35.72
C PRO A 180 3.37 -68.66 35.65
N GLU A 181 4.57 -68.72 35.08
CA GLU A 181 5.30 -69.97 34.86
C GLU A 181 6.18 -70.34 36.06
N PRO A 182 6.16 -71.62 36.50
CA PRO A 182 7.17 -72.15 37.39
C PRO A 182 8.62 -71.84 36.94
N GLU A 183 9.50 -71.68 37.91
CA GLU A 183 10.86 -71.15 37.71
C GLU A 183 11.68 -71.95 36.69
N ALA A 184 11.59 -73.28 36.71
CA ALA A 184 12.29 -74.14 35.75
C ALA A 184 11.87 -73.86 34.29
N GLN A 185 10.61 -73.49 34.05
CA GLN A 185 10.13 -73.13 32.71
C GLN A 185 10.60 -71.74 32.30
N ARG A 186 10.58 -70.76 33.22
CA ARG A 186 11.13 -69.41 32.95
C ARG A 186 12.61 -69.46 32.60
N GLN A 187 13.39 -70.27 33.34
CA GLN A 187 14.82 -70.47 33.08
C GLN A 187 15.04 -71.10 31.70
N MET A 188 14.33 -72.18 31.39
CA MET A 188 14.44 -72.85 30.08
C MET A 188 14.01 -71.95 28.91
N ARG A 189 12.88 -71.24 29.04
CA ARG A 189 12.37 -70.29 28.04
C ARG A 189 13.38 -69.17 27.77
N ARG A 190 14.07 -68.70 28.81
CA ARG A 190 15.16 -67.73 28.70
C ARG A 190 16.37 -68.31 27.98
N ALA A 191 16.84 -69.49 28.40
CA ALA A 191 17.99 -70.17 27.78
C ALA A 191 17.78 -70.42 26.28
N LEU A 192 16.58 -70.82 25.87
CA LEU A 192 16.23 -71.01 24.46
C LEU A 192 16.18 -69.70 23.68
N ARG A 193 15.68 -68.62 24.29
CA ARG A 193 15.61 -67.29 23.66
C ARG A 193 17.00 -66.67 23.48
N ASP A 194 17.87 -66.82 24.48
CA ASP A 194 19.24 -66.28 24.45
C ASP A 194 20.07 -66.94 23.33
N GLU A 195 19.79 -68.22 23.01
CA GLU A 195 20.38 -68.97 21.88
C GLU A 195 19.60 -68.81 20.56
N GLY A 196 18.57 -67.96 20.52
CA GLY A 196 17.80 -67.66 19.31
C GLY A 196 16.93 -68.81 18.79
N ILE A 197 16.61 -69.80 19.61
CA ILE A 197 15.78 -70.95 19.23
C ILE A 197 14.31 -70.59 19.35
N ALA A 198 13.57 -70.66 18.24
CA ALA A 198 12.14 -70.35 18.21
C ALA A 198 11.31 -71.49 18.83
N HIS A 199 10.51 -71.16 19.85
CA HIS A 199 9.77 -72.12 20.64
C HIS A 199 8.46 -71.53 21.20
N ALA A 200 7.49 -72.39 21.44
CA ALA A 200 6.26 -72.11 22.17
C ALA A 200 6.11 -73.08 23.35
N MET A 201 5.39 -72.68 24.40
CA MET A 201 4.99 -73.61 25.45
C MET A 201 3.63 -74.22 25.14
N LEU A 202 3.41 -75.47 25.54
CA LEU A 202 2.11 -76.11 25.37
C LEU A 202 0.99 -75.32 26.06
N SER A 203 1.25 -74.74 27.24
CA SER A 203 0.31 -73.88 27.96
C SER A 203 -0.13 -72.63 27.19
N ASP A 204 0.71 -72.15 26.26
CA ASP A 204 0.43 -70.92 25.50
C ASP A 204 -0.47 -71.19 24.29
N ILE A 205 -0.45 -72.42 23.77
CA ILE A 205 -1.18 -72.77 22.55
C ILE A 205 -2.52 -73.45 22.79
N VAL A 206 -2.77 -73.97 23.99
CA VAL A 206 -3.98 -74.71 24.34
C VAL A 206 -5.03 -73.76 24.94
N GLU A 207 -6.21 -73.72 24.33
CA GLU A 207 -7.38 -73.02 24.83
C GLU A 207 -8.56 -73.99 24.96
N VAL A 208 -9.20 -74.03 26.12
CA VAL A 208 -10.40 -74.85 26.34
C VAL A 208 -11.62 -74.05 25.92
N THR A 209 -12.41 -74.59 24.99
CA THR A 209 -13.59 -73.88 24.45
C THR A 209 -14.84 -74.02 25.31
N ASP A 210 -14.93 -75.10 26.10
CA ASP A 210 -16.05 -75.36 27.01
C ASP A 210 -15.59 -75.35 28.48
N PRO A 211 -15.96 -74.33 29.28
CA PRO A 211 -15.57 -74.22 30.68
C PRO A 211 -16.00 -75.39 31.56
N LYS A 212 -17.07 -76.13 31.20
CA LYS A 212 -17.53 -77.31 31.95
C LYS A 212 -16.45 -78.39 32.01
N TRP A 213 -15.64 -78.49 30.97
CA TRP A 213 -14.59 -79.51 30.83
C TRP A 213 -13.20 -78.99 31.18
N GLN A 214 -13.07 -77.74 31.66
CA GLN A 214 -11.77 -77.15 32.03
C GLN A 214 -11.01 -78.04 33.02
N GLY A 215 -11.66 -78.51 34.08
CA GLY A 215 -11.02 -79.37 35.09
C GLY A 215 -10.54 -80.71 34.52
N ALA A 216 -11.34 -81.32 33.64
CA ALA A 216 -10.98 -82.56 32.94
C ALA A 216 -9.76 -82.38 32.02
N VAL A 217 -9.73 -81.30 31.23
CA VAL A 217 -8.60 -80.98 30.34
C VAL A 217 -7.35 -80.66 31.14
N GLU A 218 -7.45 -79.85 32.20
CA GLU A 218 -6.35 -79.54 33.12
C GLU A 218 -5.79 -80.78 33.80
N GLY A 219 -6.66 -81.71 34.19
CA GLY A 219 -6.27 -82.99 34.79
C GLY A 219 -5.46 -83.88 33.85
N VAL A 220 -5.90 -83.99 32.59
CA VAL A 220 -5.21 -84.80 31.57
C VAL A 220 -3.91 -84.14 31.13
N LEU A 221 -3.93 -82.82 30.89
CA LEU A 221 -2.78 -82.07 30.37
C LEU A 221 -1.83 -81.56 31.46
N GLY A 222 -2.17 -81.67 32.74
CA GLY A 222 -1.42 -81.06 33.84
C GLY A 222 0.05 -81.50 33.91
N GLY A 223 0.33 -82.77 33.58
CA GLY A 223 1.69 -83.30 33.48
C GLY A 223 2.50 -82.76 32.30
N TYR A 224 1.81 -82.23 31.29
CA TYR A 224 2.38 -81.73 30.03
C TYR A 224 2.39 -80.20 29.94
N ALA A 225 1.88 -79.48 30.95
CA ALA A 225 1.82 -78.01 30.97
C ALA A 225 3.19 -77.33 30.78
N SER A 226 4.27 -78.07 31.00
CA SER A 226 5.65 -77.61 30.90
C SER A 226 6.39 -78.21 29.70
N VAL A 227 5.67 -78.73 28.70
CA VAL A 227 6.27 -79.21 27.46
C VAL A 227 6.62 -78.02 26.56
N VAL A 228 7.84 -78.03 26.05
CA VAL A 228 8.34 -77.05 25.08
C VAL A 228 8.13 -77.60 23.68
N LEU A 229 7.61 -76.76 22.79
CA LEU A 229 7.35 -77.07 21.38
C LEU A 229 8.32 -76.26 20.53
N LEU A 230 9.16 -76.93 19.74
CA LEU A 230 10.07 -76.25 18.83
C LEU A 230 9.35 -75.92 17.52
N GLU A 231 9.55 -74.71 16.99
CA GLU A 231 8.98 -74.36 15.68
C GLU A 231 9.69 -75.08 14.53
N LYS A 232 10.99 -75.38 14.72
CA LYS A 232 11.83 -76.06 13.74
C LYS A 232 12.44 -77.32 14.35
N ALA A 233 12.13 -78.48 13.77
CA ALA A 233 12.69 -79.76 14.20
C ALA A 233 14.24 -79.80 14.15
N LYS A 234 14.86 -78.98 13.28
CA LYS A 234 16.33 -78.88 13.15
C LYS A 234 17.03 -78.35 14.39
N ASP A 235 16.33 -77.64 15.26
CA ASP A 235 16.92 -77.00 16.46
C ASP A 235 16.97 -77.95 17.66
N ALA A 236 16.41 -79.17 17.54
CA ALA A 236 16.36 -80.17 18.61
C ALA A 236 17.71 -80.47 19.27
N PRO A 237 18.83 -80.66 18.54
CA PRO A 237 20.11 -80.96 19.16
C PRO A 237 20.63 -79.81 20.04
N ALA A 238 20.33 -78.56 19.69
CA ALA A 238 20.71 -77.40 20.49
C ALA A 238 19.81 -77.25 21.71
N ALA A 239 18.50 -77.41 21.54
CA ALA A 239 17.54 -77.36 22.64
C ALA A 239 17.79 -78.44 23.70
N TYR A 240 18.15 -79.66 23.30
CA TYR A 240 18.46 -80.77 24.22
C TYR A 240 19.74 -80.52 25.03
N ARG A 241 20.77 -79.93 24.42
CA ARG A 241 22.00 -79.53 25.15
C ARG A 241 21.70 -78.49 26.23
N LEU A 242 20.80 -77.55 25.95
CA LEU A 242 20.36 -76.57 26.95
C LEU A 242 19.54 -77.23 28.05
N ALA A 243 18.65 -78.15 27.69
CA ALA A 243 17.83 -78.89 28.65
C ALA A 243 18.68 -79.73 29.61
N GLU A 244 19.74 -80.37 29.11
CA GLU A 244 20.69 -81.13 29.92
C GLU A 244 21.43 -80.22 30.90
N LYS A 245 21.91 -79.06 30.42
CA LYS A 245 22.59 -78.06 31.25
C LYS A 245 21.70 -77.51 32.37
N GLU A 246 20.48 -77.13 32.03
CA GLU A 246 19.49 -76.59 32.97
C GLU A 246 18.75 -77.69 33.77
N ARG A 247 19.08 -78.97 33.54
CA ARG A 247 18.42 -80.15 34.15
C ARG A 247 16.90 -80.11 34.01
N TYR A 248 16.42 -79.70 32.84
CA TYR A 248 15.01 -79.55 32.54
C TYR A 248 14.31 -80.91 32.47
N ARG A 249 13.29 -81.10 33.32
CA ARG A 249 12.64 -82.41 33.54
C ARG A 249 11.47 -82.71 32.59
N HIS A 250 11.08 -81.77 31.73
CA HIS A 250 9.90 -81.88 30.88
C HIS A 250 10.29 -82.06 29.42
N PHE A 251 9.37 -82.60 28.61
CA PHE A 251 9.66 -82.91 27.21
C PHE A 251 9.89 -81.65 26.38
N ILE A 252 10.80 -81.78 25.42
CA ILE A 252 11.01 -80.83 24.32
C ILE A 252 10.68 -81.57 23.03
N VAL A 253 9.64 -81.13 22.35
CA VAL A 253 9.08 -81.82 21.18
C VAL A 253 9.45 -81.08 19.90
N PRO A 254 10.21 -81.71 18.99
CA PRO A 254 10.54 -81.12 17.69
C PRO A 254 9.47 -81.33 16.62
N ASP A 255 8.74 -82.45 16.69
CA ASP A 255 7.78 -82.86 15.66
C ASP A 255 6.36 -82.45 16.07
N CYS A 256 5.92 -81.29 15.59
CA CYS A 256 4.58 -80.75 15.83
C CYS A 256 3.75 -80.74 14.55
N VAL A 257 2.49 -81.17 14.65
CA VAL A 257 1.51 -81.23 13.55
C VAL A 257 0.36 -80.26 13.81
N GLU A 258 -0.40 -79.92 12.77
CA GLU A 258 -1.62 -79.13 12.92
C GLU A 258 -2.75 -80.02 13.45
N ALA A 259 -3.39 -79.60 14.54
CA ALA A 259 -4.45 -80.37 15.18
C ALA A 259 -5.73 -80.36 14.32
N PRO A 260 -6.36 -81.53 14.07
CA PRO A 260 -7.64 -81.59 13.38
C PRO A 260 -8.76 -81.01 14.24
N VAL A 261 -9.74 -80.37 13.61
CA VAL A 261 -10.94 -79.86 14.30
C VAL A 261 -12.01 -80.95 14.28
N VAL A 262 -12.24 -81.58 15.42
CA VAL A 262 -13.21 -82.67 15.58
C VAL A 262 -14.43 -82.18 16.36
N LYS A 263 -15.64 -82.67 16.03
CA LYS A 263 -16.92 -82.30 16.68
C LYS A 263 -17.66 -83.53 17.24
N ASP A 264 -16.92 -84.47 17.81
CA ASP A 264 -17.44 -85.70 18.40
C ASP A 264 -17.48 -85.62 19.94
N SER A 265 -17.67 -86.77 20.61
CA SER A 265 -17.63 -86.87 22.06
C SER A 265 -16.21 -86.92 22.64
N SER A 266 -15.15 -86.83 21.84
CA SER A 266 -13.77 -86.87 22.34
C SER A 266 -13.40 -85.64 23.17
N LEU A 267 -12.39 -85.75 24.02
CA LEU A 267 -11.84 -84.64 24.79
C LEU A 267 -11.13 -83.62 23.88
N LEU A 268 -10.62 -84.05 22.72
CA LEU A 268 -10.04 -83.18 21.72
C LEU A 268 -11.03 -82.11 21.22
N SER A 269 -12.32 -82.45 21.12
CA SER A 269 -13.34 -81.54 20.57
C SER A 269 -13.58 -80.27 21.41
N VAL A 270 -13.18 -80.26 22.68
CA VAL A 270 -13.29 -79.09 23.59
C VAL A 270 -11.97 -78.34 23.76
N VAL A 271 -10.94 -78.74 23.01
CA VAL A 271 -9.62 -78.12 23.04
C VAL A 271 -9.33 -77.49 21.68
N ARG A 272 -8.96 -76.21 21.70
CA ARG A 272 -8.46 -75.47 20.54
C ARG A 272 -6.97 -75.27 20.69
N PHE A 273 -6.21 -75.60 19.65
CA PHE A 273 -4.80 -75.29 19.55
C PHE A 273 -4.60 -74.05 18.67
N SER A 274 -3.93 -73.01 19.17
CA SER A 274 -3.59 -71.80 18.42
C SER A 274 -2.32 -71.95 17.57
N GLY A 275 -1.58 -73.04 17.75
CA GLY A 275 -0.37 -73.40 17.02
C GLY A 275 -0.23 -74.91 16.82
N LYS A 276 0.88 -75.36 16.24
CA LYS A 276 1.16 -76.78 16.03
C LYS A 276 1.37 -77.49 17.36
N ALA A 277 0.81 -78.69 17.51
CA ALA A 277 0.86 -79.48 18.73
C ALA A 277 1.51 -80.86 18.47
N PRO A 278 2.00 -81.56 19.50
CA PRO A 278 2.55 -82.90 19.34
C PRO A 278 1.49 -83.90 18.86
N GLY A 279 1.81 -84.71 17.85
CA GLY A 279 0.88 -85.70 17.29
C GLY A 279 0.38 -86.70 18.32
N TRP A 280 1.27 -87.21 19.19
CA TRP A 280 0.90 -88.13 20.27
C TRP A 280 -0.10 -87.54 21.27
N LEU A 281 -0.10 -86.21 21.45
CA LEU A 281 -1.00 -85.55 22.38
C LEU A 281 -2.40 -85.42 21.78
N ILE A 282 -2.47 -85.13 20.49
CA ILE A 282 -3.71 -85.12 19.71
C ILE A 282 -4.35 -86.51 19.77
N ASP A 283 -3.56 -87.55 19.46
CA ASP A 283 -4.01 -88.94 19.51
C ASP A 283 -4.52 -89.33 20.92
N GLN A 284 -3.90 -88.80 21.97
CA GLN A 284 -4.32 -89.05 23.35
C GLN A 284 -5.66 -88.37 23.65
N LEU A 285 -5.84 -87.12 23.27
CA LEU A 285 -7.10 -86.37 23.51
C LEU A 285 -8.26 -86.91 22.68
N GLU A 286 -7.98 -87.44 21.48
CA GLU A 286 -8.99 -88.04 20.60
C GLU A 286 -9.54 -89.36 21.16
N ARG A 287 -8.69 -90.15 21.84
CA ARG A 287 -9.08 -91.44 22.45
C ARG A 287 -9.99 -91.29 23.67
N ILE A 288 -9.88 -90.19 24.40
CA ILE A 288 -10.61 -89.98 25.65
C ILE A 288 -12.02 -89.49 25.33
N GLU A 289 -13.04 -90.27 25.65
CA GLU A 289 -14.44 -89.86 25.50
C GLU A 289 -14.94 -89.02 26.69
N ARG A 290 -15.66 -87.92 26.43
CA ARG A 290 -16.28 -87.07 27.44
C ARG A 290 -17.62 -87.66 27.88
N VAL A 291 -17.78 -87.96 29.17
CA VAL A 291 -19.01 -88.56 29.74
C VAL A 291 -19.49 -87.76 30.95
N GLU A 292 -20.79 -87.55 31.10
CA GLU A 292 -21.29 -86.64 32.15
C GLU A 292 -21.12 -87.17 33.58
N SER A 293 -21.06 -88.49 33.75
CA SER A 293 -20.90 -89.14 35.05
C SER A 293 -20.18 -90.48 34.91
N VAL A 294 -19.73 -91.02 36.05
CA VAL A 294 -19.12 -92.36 36.12
C VAL A 294 -20.09 -93.42 35.56
N ASP A 295 -21.38 -93.35 35.91
CA ASP A 295 -22.39 -94.29 35.43
C ASP A 295 -22.59 -94.22 33.91
N ALA A 296 -22.54 -93.01 33.33
CA ALA A 296 -22.60 -92.82 31.88
C ALA A 296 -21.35 -93.39 31.20
N GLY A 297 -20.18 -93.24 31.81
CA GLY A 297 -18.92 -93.83 31.34
C GLY A 297 -18.92 -95.35 31.29
N PHE A 298 -19.51 -96.04 32.28
CA PHE A 298 -19.64 -97.50 32.23
C PHE A 298 -20.62 -98.01 31.17
N LYS A 299 -21.54 -97.16 30.70
CA LYS A 299 -22.48 -97.47 29.61
C LYS A 299 -21.96 -97.07 28.23
N ALA A 300 -20.89 -96.29 28.17
CA ALA A 300 -20.23 -95.91 26.93
C ALA A 300 -19.46 -97.11 26.34
N ASN A 301 -19.40 -97.17 25.01
CA ASN A 301 -18.64 -98.22 24.29
C ASN A 301 -17.14 -97.89 24.18
N SER A 302 -16.67 -96.78 24.78
CA SER A 302 -15.26 -96.41 24.80
C SER A 302 -14.50 -97.07 25.95
N ASP A 303 -13.29 -97.56 25.64
CA ASP A 303 -12.34 -98.09 26.61
C ASP A 303 -11.68 -96.99 27.48
N GLU A 304 -11.77 -95.73 27.07
CA GLU A 304 -11.17 -94.57 27.77
C GLU A 304 -12.15 -93.38 27.81
N TRP A 305 -12.43 -92.87 29.02
CA TRP A 305 -13.36 -91.75 29.19
C TRP A 305 -13.06 -90.90 30.44
N ILE A 306 -13.57 -89.66 30.44
CA ILE A 306 -13.40 -88.70 31.53
C ILE A 306 -14.70 -87.97 31.88
N THR A 307 -14.90 -87.70 33.17
CA THR A 307 -15.99 -86.85 33.67
C THR A 307 -15.61 -85.37 33.77
N PRO A 308 -16.57 -84.43 33.87
CA PRO A 308 -16.27 -83.00 34.08
C PRO A 308 -15.39 -82.73 35.31
N ASP A 309 -15.59 -83.51 36.39
CA ASP A 309 -14.80 -83.45 37.64
C ASP A 309 -13.44 -84.16 37.53
N ALA A 310 -12.98 -84.43 36.30
CA ALA A 310 -11.71 -85.04 35.97
C ALA A 310 -11.52 -86.47 36.50
N TYR A 311 -12.59 -87.25 36.68
CA TYR A 311 -12.45 -88.68 36.96
C TYR A 311 -12.22 -89.43 35.65
N HIS A 312 -11.02 -89.99 35.49
CA HIS A 312 -10.55 -90.60 34.25
C HIS A 312 -10.46 -92.11 34.38
N ARG A 313 -11.04 -92.84 33.43
CA ARG A 313 -10.89 -94.28 33.31
C ARG A 313 -10.15 -94.60 32.03
N GLU A 314 -9.12 -95.42 32.15
CA GLU A 314 -8.42 -96.05 31.03
C GLU A 314 -8.44 -97.58 31.19
N ARG A 315 -7.84 -98.30 30.24
CA ARG A 315 -7.70 -99.77 30.27
C ARG A 315 -7.11 -100.33 31.57
N ARG A 316 -6.25 -99.57 32.26
CA ARG A 316 -5.59 -99.97 33.52
C ARG A 316 -6.46 -99.77 34.76
N GLY A 317 -7.55 -98.99 34.67
CA GLY A 317 -8.41 -98.64 35.80
C GLY A 317 -8.84 -97.16 35.80
N GLY A 318 -9.59 -96.77 36.83
CA GLY A 318 -10.05 -95.40 37.05
C GLY A 318 -9.22 -94.66 38.10
N ARG A 319 -8.96 -93.37 37.87
CA ARG A 319 -8.32 -92.48 38.84
C ARG A 319 -8.87 -91.05 38.72
N SER A 320 -8.83 -90.32 39.82
CA SER A 320 -9.07 -88.87 39.79
C SER A 320 -7.85 -88.16 39.22
N LEU A 321 -8.09 -87.32 38.22
CA LEU A 321 -7.15 -86.32 37.70
C LEU A 321 -7.54 -84.91 38.18
N PHE A 322 -8.33 -84.80 39.24
CA PHE A 322 -8.79 -83.52 39.76
C PHE A 322 -7.61 -82.59 40.08
N VAL A 323 -7.67 -81.39 39.53
CA VAL A 323 -6.73 -80.31 39.81
C VAL A 323 -7.53 -79.16 40.42
N GLU A 324 -7.03 -78.59 41.53
CA GLU A 324 -7.67 -77.43 42.13
C GLU A 324 -7.72 -76.27 41.13
N PRO A 325 -8.83 -75.51 41.04
CA PRO A 325 -8.93 -74.36 40.14
C PRO A 325 -7.80 -73.34 40.33
N SER A 326 -7.29 -73.17 41.55
CA SER A 326 -6.13 -72.32 41.89
C SER A 326 -4.82 -72.74 41.18
N ARG A 327 -4.79 -73.91 40.53
CA ARG A 327 -3.63 -74.48 39.84
C ARG A 327 -3.81 -74.60 38.32
N TYR A 328 -4.94 -74.19 37.75
CA TYR A 328 -5.19 -74.23 36.31
C TYR A 328 -4.13 -73.45 35.51
N ARG A 329 -3.79 -73.95 34.31
CA ARG A 329 -2.66 -73.50 33.48
C ARG A 329 -3.01 -73.25 32.02
N PHE A 330 -4.11 -73.77 31.52
CA PHE A 330 -4.47 -73.77 30.10
C PHE A 330 -5.63 -72.81 29.80
N GLY A 331 -5.47 -72.01 28.75
CA GLY A 331 -6.52 -71.14 28.23
C GLY A 331 -6.88 -69.93 29.10
N SER A 332 -7.70 -69.06 28.51
CA SER A 332 -8.21 -67.83 29.14
C SER A 332 -9.20 -68.11 30.28
N ALA A 333 -10.08 -69.11 30.13
CA ALA A 333 -11.03 -69.54 31.15
C ALA A 333 -10.35 -70.19 32.38
N GLY A 334 -9.28 -70.97 32.17
CA GLY A 334 -8.47 -71.50 33.28
C GLY A 334 -7.78 -70.40 34.09
N LYS A 335 -7.30 -69.35 33.41
CA LYS A 335 -6.70 -68.16 34.04
C LYS A 335 -7.70 -67.42 34.93
N THR A 336 -8.93 -67.21 34.49
CA THR A 336 -9.96 -66.51 35.29
C THR A 336 -10.41 -67.35 36.48
N GLN A 337 -10.67 -68.64 36.28
CA GLN A 337 -11.06 -69.54 37.38
C GLN A 337 -9.95 -69.68 38.43
N ARG A 338 -8.69 -69.67 38.01
CA ARG A 338 -7.53 -69.65 38.93
C ARG A 338 -7.47 -68.37 39.76
N LEU A 339 -7.67 -67.21 39.11
CA LEU A 339 -7.68 -65.92 39.80
C LEU A 339 -8.81 -65.85 40.83
N GLU A 340 -10.02 -66.27 40.47
CA GLU A 340 -11.18 -66.29 41.38
C GLU A 340 -10.95 -67.24 42.57
N ALA A 341 -10.36 -68.42 42.33
CA ALA A 341 -10.09 -69.38 43.38
C ALA A 341 -9.07 -68.87 44.42
N ILE A 342 -7.98 -68.23 43.97
CA ILE A 342 -6.97 -67.64 44.86
C ILE A 342 -7.53 -66.44 45.62
N GLN A 343 -8.33 -65.59 44.97
CA GLN A 343 -9.00 -64.48 45.64
C GLN A 343 -9.99 -64.96 46.72
N LYS A 344 -10.61 -66.13 46.53
CA LYS A 344 -11.52 -66.73 47.51
C LYS A 344 -10.79 -67.35 48.71
N SER A 345 -9.56 -67.83 48.56
CA SER A 345 -8.76 -68.43 49.66
C SER A 345 -8.04 -67.42 50.53
N LEU A 346 -7.67 -66.26 49.96
CA LEU A 346 -6.85 -65.24 50.63
C LEU A 346 -7.40 -64.77 52.00
N PRO A 347 -8.69 -64.44 52.16
CA PRO A 347 -9.22 -63.98 53.45
C PRO A 347 -9.11 -65.00 54.58
N ALA A 348 -9.12 -66.31 54.24
CA ALA A 348 -8.97 -67.37 55.22
C ALA A 348 -7.53 -67.49 55.74
N LEU A 349 -6.53 -67.19 54.89
CA LEU A 349 -5.13 -67.13 55.30
C LEU A 349 -4.84 -65.89 56.12
N GLU A 350 -5.38 -64.72 55.73
CA GLU A 350 -5.25 -63.47 56.50
C GLU A 350 -5.82 -63.62 57.91
N ALA A 351 -7.01 -64.23 58.06
CA ALA A 351 -7.59 -64.52 59.37
C ALA A 351 -6.73 -65.48 60.23
N GLN A 352 -6.01 -66.43 59.60
CA GLN A 352 -5.07 -67.30 60.31
C GLN A 352 -3.82 -66.54 60.77
N GLU A 353 -3.30 -65.62 59.95
CA GLU A 353 -2.17 -64.76 60.32
C GLU A 353 -2.53 -63.85 61.50
N ASP A 354 -3.72 -63.25 61.50
CA ASP A 354 -4.22 -62.40 62.59
C ASP A 354 -4.36 -63.18 63.91
N ALA A 355 -4.91 -64.39 63.86
CA ALA A 355 -5.04 -65.25 65.02
C ALA A 355 -3.67 -65.62 65.63
N LEU A 356 -2.69 -65.95 64.79
CA LEU A 356 -1.32 -66.24 65.22
C LEU A 356 -0.63 -64.99 65.78
N THR A 357 -0.85 -63.82 65.18
CA THR A 357 -0.28 -62.56 65.66
C THR A 357 -0.80 -62.20 67.06
N LEU A 358 -2.08 -62.43 67.33
CA LEU A 358 -2.68 -62.20 68.65
C LEU A 358 -2.21 -63.23 69.70
N ALA A 359 -1.95 -64.48 69.30
CA ALA A 359 -1.34 -65.47 70.19
C ALA A 359 0.13 -65.15 70.51
N ILE A 360 0.90 -64.70 69.52
CA ILE A 360 2.31 -64.28 69.68
C ILE A 360 2.43 -63.10 70.63
N SER A 361 1.55 -62.10 70.55
CA SER A 361 1.61 -60.92 71.42
C SER A 361 1.36 -61.27 72.89
N LYS A 362 0.39 -62.17 73.17
CA LYS A 362 0.12 -62.68 74.52
C LYS A 362 1.30 -63.47 75.08
N LEU A 363 1.83 -64.44 74.31
CA LEU A 363 2.99 -65.23 74.72
C LEU A 363 4.25 -64.37 74.91
N ALA A 364 4.45 -63.34 74.07
CA ALA A 364 5.58 -62.42 74.20
C ALA A 364 5.51 -61.59 75.50
N ALA A 365 4.31 -61.18 75.92
CA ALA A 365 4.11 -60.48 77.18
C ALA A 365 4.41 -61.40 78.40
N GLU A 366 3.96 -62.66 78.35
CA GLU A 366 4.23 -63.67 79.40
C GLU A 366 5.73 -63.99 79.50
N VAL A 367 6.40 -64.21 78.36
CA VAL A 367 7.86 -64.44 78.29
C VAL A 367 8.63 -63.22 78.81
N GLY A 368 8.19 -62.00 78.47
CA GLY A 368 8.78 -60.76 78.96
C GLY A 368 8.71 -60.64 80.48
N ALA A 369 7.57 -60.96 81.09
CA ALA A 369 7.38 -60.94 82.54
C ALA A 369 8.26 -61.98 83.26
N LEU A 370 8.38 -63.20 82.71
CA LEU A 370 9.23 -64.26 83.28
C LEU A 370 10.73 -63.92 83.16
N LYS A 371 11.17 -63.33 82.04
CA LYS A 371 12.54 -62.83 81.86
C LYS A 371 12.90 -61.72 82.85
N GLY A 372 11.99 -60.78 83.07
CA GLY A 372 12.20 -59.69 84.03
C GLY A 372 12.51 -60.19 85.43
N ARG A 373 11.82 -61.25 85.87
CA ARG A 373 12.03 -61.88 87.20
C ARG A 373 13.38 -62.58 87.35
N ILE A 374 13.88 -63.24 86.31
CA ILE A 374 15.19 -63.91 86.32
C ILE A 374 16.32 -62.89 86.26
N ALA A 375 16.21 -61.92 85.34
CA ALA A 375 17.21 -60.87 85.16
C ALA A 375 17.37 -59.97 86.39
N GLY A 376 16.34 -59.82 87.24
CA GLY A 376 16.42 -59.01 88.45
C GLY A 376 17.42 -59.51 89.50
N VAL A 377 17.61 -60.83 89.62
CA VAL A 377 18.55 -61.41 90.59
C VAL A 377 20.00 -61.34 90.09
N ASP A 378 20.23 -61.53 88.79
CA ASP A 378 21.56 -61.37 88.18
C ASP A 378 21.97 -59.90 88.10
N ALA A 379 21.00 -59.01 87.82
CA ALA A 379 21.22 -57.57 87.79
C ALA A 379 21.70 -57.00 89.14
N ALA A 380 21.15 -57.47 90.27
CA ALA A 380 21.58 -57.04 91.59
C ALA A 380 23.05 -57.38 91.90
N LYS A 381 23.55 -58.51 91.39
CA LYS A 381 24.95 -58.93 91.54
C LYS A 381 25.90 -58.13 90.63
N GLU A 382 25.49 -57.89 89.39
CA GLU A 382 26.30 -57.16 88.41
C GLU A 382 26.40 -55.65 88.75
N LEU A 383 25.33 -55.08 89.30
CA LEU A 383 25.28 -53.69 89.77
C LEU A 383 26.25 -53.43 90.93
N ALA A 384 26.36 -54.39 91.85
CA ALA A 384 27.34 -54.33 92.94
C ALA A 384 28.79 -54.50 92.45
N ALA A 385 29.03 -55.36 91.44
CA ALA A 385 30.36 -55.62 90.90
C ALA A 385 30.95 -54.45 90.07
N ARG A 386 30.11 -53.68 89.37
CA ARG A 386 30.54 -52.61 88.44
C ARG A 386 30.29 -51.19 88.95
N GLN A 387 30.02 -51.04 90.24
CA GLN A 387 29.64 -49.76 90.84
C GLN A 387 30.66 -48.62 90.62
N ALA A 388 31.96 -48.93 90.67
CA ALA A 388 33.03 -47.97 90.42
C ALA A 388 33.04 -47.44 88.97
N GLU A 389 32.86 -48.32 87.98
CA GLU A 389 32.79 -47.95 86.56
C GLU A 389 31.59 -47.03 86.28
N PHE A 390 30.46 -47.29 86.95
CA PHE A 390 29.26 -46.47 86.82
C PHE A 390 29.42 -45.08 87.45
N GLU A 391 30.10 -44.95 88.59
CA GLU A 391 30.35 -43.65 89.23
C GLU A 391 31.30 -42.77 88.39
N GLU A 392 32.34 -43.36 87.83
CA GLU A 392 33.28 -42.66 86.94
C GLU A 392 32.59 -42.21 85.64
N ALA A 393 31.76 -43.07 85.03
CA ALA A 393 30.94 -42.70 83.88
C ALA A 393 29.95 -41.57 84.19
N THR A 394 29.38 -41.55 85.40
CA THR A 394 28.46 -40.47 85.83
C THR A 394 29.18 -39.12 85.94
N ARG A 395 30.44 -39.10 86.40
CA ARG A 395 31.25 -37.88 86.48
C ARG A 395 31.73 -37.40 85.12
N ALA A 396 32.15 -38.31 84.24
CA ALA A 396 32.70 -37.98 82.93
C ALA A 396 31.63 -37.48 81.93
N ILE A 397 30.37 -37.88 82.10
CA ILE A 397 29.31 -37.54 81.13
C ILE A 397 28.82 -36.10 81.21
N ALA A 398 28.87 -35.47 82.39
CA ALA A 398 28.37 -34.12 82.62
C ALA A 398 29.06 -33.04 81.74
N PRO A 399 30.41 -32.94 81.70
CA PRO A 399 31.08 -31.97 80.84
C PRO A 399 30.86 -32.24 79.35
N LEU A 400 30.83 -33.51 78.93
CA LEU A 400 30.62 -33.89 77.52
C LEU A 400 29.19 -33.58 77.05
N LYS A 401 28.18 -33.72 77.92
CA LYS A 401 26.79 -33.32 77.60
C LYS A 401 26.67 -31.80 77.48
N ALA A 402 27.35 -31.03 78.33
CA ALA A 402 27.39 -29.57 78.21
C ALA A 402 28.03 -29.13 76.88
N GLU A 403 29.17 -29.72 76.52
CA GLU A 403 29.87 -29.46 75.25
C GLU A 403 29.01 -29.86 74.02
N ARG A 404 28.32 -31.01 74.06
CA ARG A 404 27.37 -31.41 73.00
C ARG A 404 26.25 -30.39 72.81
N LEU A 405 25.74 -29.82 73.90
CA LEU A 405 24.64 -28.86 73.88
C LEU A 405 25.10 -27.51 73.31
N GLU A 406 26.30 -27.06 73.68
CA GLU A 406 26.92 -25.84 73.17
C GLU A 406 27.25 -25.94 71.67
N VAL A 407 27.94 -27.02 71.26
CA VAL A 407 28.27 -27.28 69.85
C VAL A 407 27.01 -27.50 69.03
N GLY A 408 26.02 -28.21 69.58
CA GLY A 408 24.72 -28.42 68.95
C GLY A 408 23.91 -27.13 68.76
N ALA A 409 23.89 -26.24 69.76
CA ALA A 409 23.24 -24.93 69.66
C ALA A 409 23.91 -24.07 68.58
N ARG A 410 25.25 -24.01 68.56
CA ARG A 410 26.00 -23.27 67.55
C ARG A 410 25.82 -23.82 66.14
N LEU A 411 25.77 -25.14 65.97
CA LEU A 411 25.43 -25.78 64.69
C LEU A 411 24.01 -25.46 64.23
N GLY A 412 23.06 -25.38 65.17
CA GLY A 412 21.69 -24.94 64.90
C GLY A 412 21.64 -23.52 64.35
N GLU A 413 22.33 -22.58 65.02
CA GLU A 413 22.49 -21.19 64.56
C GLU A 413 23.17 -21.11 63.18
N LEU A 414 24.29 -21.81 63.01
CA LEU A 414 25.02 -21.85 61.74
C LEU A 414 24.19 -22.43 60.61
N SER A 415 23.31 -23.40 60.87
CA SER A 415 22.42 -23.93 59.82
C SER A 415 21.50 -22.84 59.24
N MET A 416 21.00 -21.94 60.10
CA MET A 416 20.16 -20.82 59.68
C MET A 416 20.98 -19.74 58.99
N LEU A 417 22.18 -19.43 59.50
CA LEU A 417 23.09 -18.46 58.88
C LEU A 417 23.57 -18.94 57.50
N THR A 418 23.90 -20.22 57.36
CA THR A 418 24.33 -20.83 56.09
C THR A 418 23.18 -20.81 55.09
N LYS A 419 21.96 -21.17 55.49
CA LYS A 419 20.77 -21.01 54.64
C LYS A 419 20.59 -19.55 54.18
N ASN A 420 20.69 -18.57 55.08
CA ASN A 420 20.58 -17.17 54.71
C ASN A 420 21.70 -16.72 53.76
N ALA A 421 22.94 -17.19 53.98
CA ALA A 421 24.07 -16.93 53.10
C ALA A 421 23.89 -17.56 51.71
N THR A 422 23.38 -18.79 51.61
CA THR A 422 23.06 -19.44 50.32
C THR A 422 21.99 -18.65 49.55
N VAL A 423 20.96 -18.14 50.25
CA VAL A 423 19.92 -17.28 49.66
C VAL A 423 20.52 -15.93 49.22
N ALA A 424 21.42 -15.34 50.01
CA ALA A 424 22.10 -14.10 49.65
C ALA A 424 23.01 -14.28 48.42
N ARG A 425 23.79 -15.38 48.34
CA ARG A 425 24.61 -15.69 47.17
C ARG A 425 23.76 -15.92 45.93
N THR A 426 22.70 -16.74 46.02
CA THR A 426 21.82 -17.02 44.87
C THR A 426 21.12 -15.75 44.37
N ARG A 427 20.70 -14.85 45.26
CA ARG A 427 20.20 -13.52 44.88
C ARG A 427 21.27 -12.66 44.22
N ALA A 428 22.48 -12.61 44.78
CA ALA A 428 23.59 -11.86 44.17
C ALA A 428 23.98 -12.42 42.79
N ASP A 429 23.94 -13.73 42.62
CA ASP A 429 24.23 -14.42 41.35
C ASP A 429 23.17 -14.08 40.29
N THR A 430 21.88 -14.15 40.65
CA THR A 430 20.82 -13.76 39.72
C THR A 430 20.89 -12.29 39.32
N VAL A 431 21.17 -11.37 40.26
CA VAL A 431 21.37 -9.94 39.97
C VAL A 431 22.59 -9.72 39.08
N TRP A 432 23.70 -10.42 39.33
CA TRP A 432 24.89 -10.34 38.50
C TRP A 432 24.64 -10.87 37.08
N GLN A 433 23.98 -12.02 36.92
CA GLN A 433 23.61 -12.58 35.62
C GLN A 433 22.72 -11.62 34.83
N ASN A 434 21.72 -11.02 35.49
CA ASN A 434 20.85 -10.03 34.86
C ASN A 434 21.62 -8.78 34.43
N ALA A 435 22.53 -8.28 35.28
CA ALA A 435 23.40 -7.14 34.94
C ALA A 435 24.33 -7.47 33.76
N ARG A 436 24.83 -8.71 33.69
CA ARG A 436 25.69 -9.21 32.60
C ARG A 436 24.92 -9.27 31.27
N MET A 437 23.70 -9.81 31.29
CA MET A 437 22.83 -9.86 30.11
C MET A 437 22.47 -8.45 29.63
N ALA A 438 22.08 -7.56 30.54
CA ALA A 438 21.76 -6.17 30.22
C ALA A 438 22.95 -5.41 29.61
N LEU A 439 24.18 -5.65 30.09
CA LEU A 439 25.39 -5.09 29.48
C LEU A 439 25.61 -5.66 28.07
N SER A 440 25.47 -6.97 27.89
CA SER A 440 25.63 -7.62 26.58
C SER A 440 24.64 -7.08 25.54
N GLU A 441 23.37 -6.92 25.93
CA GLU A 441 22.34 -6.34 25.06
C GLU A 441 22.65 -4.88 24.69
N ALA A 442 23.07 -4.07 25.66
CA ALA A 442 23.46 -2.69 25.42
C ALA A 442 24.68 -2.60 24.48
N GLU A 443 25.68 -3.47 24.64
CA GLU A 443 26.85 -3.52 23.75
C GLU A 443 26.48 -3.96 22.33
N ALA A 444 25.59 -4.95 22.20
CA ALA A 444 25.09 -5.40 20.90
C ALA A 444 24.29 -4.29 20.20
N GLY A 445 23.40 -3.60 20.93
CA GLY A 445 22.65 -2.46 20.42
C GLY A 445 23.55 -1.30 19.97
N MET A 446 24.59 -0.99 20.75
CA MET A 446 25.58 0.04 20.39
C MET A 446 26.37 -0.33 19.13
N ARG A 447 26.83 -1.58 19.00
CA ARG A 447 27.52 -2.06 17.79
C ARG A 447 26.64 -1.92 16.55
N LEU A 448 25.37 -2.31 16.64
CA LEU A 448 24.43 -2.27 15.53
C LEU A 448 24.10 -0.82 15.12
N ASN A 449 23.86 0.06 16.09
CA ASN A 449 23.65 1.49 15.84
C ASN A 449 24.88 2.18 15.26
N ASN A 450 26.08 1.87 15.75
CA ASN A 450 27.33 2.37 15.18
C ASN A 450 27.51 1.93 13.73
N ARG A 451 27.30 0.64 13.44
CA ARG A 451 27.36 0.10 12.07
C ARG A 451 26.39 0.81 11.15
N ARG A 452 25.12 0.92 11.55
CA ARG A 452 24.08 1.62 10.78
C ARG A 452 24.47 3.08 10.51
N THR A 453 25.03 3.77 11.50
CA THR A 453 25.45 5.17 11.35
C THR A 453 26.63 5.31 10.38
N ILE A 454 27.57 4.37 10.39
CA ILE A 454 28.70 4.33 9.45
C ILE A 454 28.19 4.08 8.02
N GLU A 455 27.30 3.11 7.85
CA GLU A 455 26.69 2.79 6.54
C GLU A 455 25.91 3.99 5.99
N GLN A 456 25.04 4.62 6.79
CA GLN A 456 24.30 5.82 6.38
C GLN A 456 25.22 6.99 6.03
N ARG A 457 26.33 7.17 6.75
CA ARG A 457 27.33 8.19 6.41
C ARG A 457 28.06 7.89 5.11
N ALA A 458 28.42 6.63 4.87
CA ALA A 458 29.08 6.22 3.65
C ALA A 458 28.16 6.39 2.43
N GLU A 459 26.89 6.01 2.57
CA GLU A 459 25.85 6.23 1.54
C GLU A 459 25.63 7.71 1.28
N HIS A 460 25.47 8.52 2.34
CA HIS A 460 25.29 9.96 2.21
C HIS A 460 26.52 10.65 1.61
N ALA A 461 27.73 10.20 1.94
CA ALA A 461 28.96 10.70 1.33
C ALA A 461 29.02 10.38 -0.17
N LYS A 462 28.62 9.16 -0.58
CA LYS A 462 28.47 8.79 -2.01
C LYS A 462 27.43 9.67 -2.70
N ALA A 463 26.26 9.86 -2.07
CA ALA A 463 25.20 10.71 -2.61
C ALA A 463 25.65 12.17 -2.79
N LEU A 464 26.35 12.74 -1.80
CA LEU A 464 26.94 14.08 -1.88
C LEU A 464 28.01 14.19 -2.99
N LEU A 465 28.77 13.12 -3.23
CA LEU A 465 29.80 13.09 -4.26
C LEU A 465 29.17 13.06 -5.67
N GLU A 466 28.18 12.21 -5.89
CA GLU A 466 27.42 12.15 -7.14
C GLU A 466 26.69 13.46 -7.42
N LEU A 467 26.06 14.01 -6.39
CA LEU A 467 25.41 15.31 -6.43
C LEU A 467 26.43 16.42 -6.76
N ARG A 468 27.64 16.42 -6.16
CA ARG A 468 28.73 17.34 -6.57
C ARG A 468 29.18 17.16 -8.02
N LYS A 469 29.28 15.92 -8.51
CA LYS A 469 29.66 15.64 -9.91
C LYS A 469 28.63 16.21 -10.88
N GLY A 470 27.34 15.92 -10.65
CA GLY A 470 26.24 16.44 -11.45
C GLY A 470 26.18 17.97 -11.45
N TRP A 471 26.65 18.61 -10.38
CA TRP A 471 26.62 20.06 -10.22
C TRP A 471 27.79 20.82 -10.85
N ARG A 472 28.81 20.14 -11.36
CA ARG A 472 30.00 20.80 -11.92
C ARG A 472 29.66 21.71 -13.10
N HIS A 473 28.73 21.27 -13.94
CA HIS A 473 28.36 21.93 -15.20
C HIS A 473 27.08 22.79 -15.09
N VAL A 474 26.57 22.98 -13.88
CA VAL A 474 25.35 23.76 -13.64
C VAL A 474 25.60 25.27 -13.79
N PRO A 475 24.66 26.05 -14.39
CA PRO A 475 24.74 27.50 -14.52
C PRO A 475 25.07 28.27 -13.22
N LYS A 476 25.74 29.43 -13.35
CA LYS A 476 26.21 30.23 -12.20
C LYS A 476 25.05 30.78 -11.35
N ASN A 477 23.95 31.17 -11.96
CA ASN A 477 22.74 31.66 -11.28
C ASN A 477 22.13 30.61 -10.34
N TRP A 478 22.14 29.32 -10.69
CA TRP A 478 21.65 28.25 -9.81
C TRP A 478 22.50 28.07 -8.55
N LYS A 479 23.77 28.51 -8.57
CA LYS A 479 24.63 28.47 -7.37
C LYS A 479 24.28 29.59 -6.38
N ASN A 480 23.62 30.67 -6.83
CA ASN A 480 23.17 31.76 -5.99
C ASN A 480 21.96 31.31 -5.14
N ALA A 481 22.03 31.50 -3.82
CA ALA A 481 20.96 31.15 -2.91
C ALA A 481 19.74 32.07 -3.05
N ALA A 482 19.94 33.38 -3.25
CA ALA A 482 18.85 34.35 -3.37
C ALA A 482 18.02 34.10 -4.63
N TRP A 483 18.67 33.80 -5.76
CA TRP A 483 18.00 33.49 -7.02
C TRP A 483 17.15 32.21 -6.91
N ARG A 484 17.70 31.14 -6.32
CA ARG A 484 16.92 29.91 -6.07
C ARG A 484 15.75 30.15 -5.12
N GLY A 485 15.95 30.95 -4.07
CA GLY A 485 14.88 31.36 -3.17
C GLY A 485 13.75 32.09 -3.91
N ALA A 486 14.09 32.96 -4.86
CA ALA A 486 13.09 33.64 -5.70
C ALA A 486 12.31 32.66 -6.61
N ILE A 487 12.99 31.65 -7.18
CA ILE A 487 12.32 30.60 -7.97
C ILE A 487 11.39 29.76 -7.11
N VAL A 488 11.84 29.35 -5.92
CA VAL A 488 11.02 28.61 -4.95
C VAL A 488 9.82 29.46 -4.51
N ALA A 489 9.99 30.76 -4.29
CA ALA A 489 8.87 31.63 -3.94
C ALA A 489 7.83 31.73 -5.08
N LYS A 490 8.28 31.75 -6.34
CA LYS A 490 7.39 31.87 -7.51
C LYS A 490 6.71 30.56 -7.90
N HIS A 491 7.41 29.43 -7.85
CA HIS A 491 6.96 28.13 -8.37
C HIS A 491 6.77 27.05 -7.29
N GLN A 492 7.11 27.35 -6.03
CA GLN A 492 7.01 26.48 -4.86
C GLN A 492 7.94 25.26 -4.87
N ASN A 493 7.66 24.26 -5.71
CA ASN A 493 8.42 23.01 -5.74
C ASN A 493 8.43 22.38 -7.15
N ALA A 494 9.31 21.39 -7.35
CA ALA A 494 9.44 20.71 -8.65
C ALA A 494 8.14 20.00 -9.06
N HIS A 495 7.36 19.50 -8.10
CA HIS A 495 6.09 18.80 -8.36
C HIS A 495 5.02 19.72 -8.96
N GLN A 496 4.85 20.94 -8.45
CA GLN A 496 3.92 21.93 -8.98
C GLN A 496 4.29 22.36 -10.41
N VAL A 497 5.59 22.48 -10.69
CA VAL A 497 6.08 22.74 -12.05
C VAL A 497 5.80 21.58 -12.98
N ASN A 498 6.01 20.33 -12.55
CA ASN A 498 5.64 19.15 -13.32
C ASN A 498 4.13 19.09 -13.61
N LEU A 499 3.28 19.44 -12.64
CA LEU A 499 1.83 19.52 -12.85
C LEU A 499 1.46 20.62 -13.87
N ARG A 500 2.14 21.78 -13.81
CA ARG A 500 1.97 22.86 -14.78
C ARG A 500 2.44 22.43 -16.18
N LEU A 501 3.58 21.76 -16.28
CA LEU A 501 4.09 21.22 -17.54
C LEU A 501 3.10 20.22 -18.15
N SER A 502 2.53 19.32 -17.34
CA SER A 502 1.50 18.38 -17.79
C SER A 502 0.23 19.10 -18.26
N THR A 503 -0.20 20.13 -17.54
CA THR A 503 -1.33 20.99 -17.97
C THR A 503 -1.05 21.71 -19.28
N LEU A 504 0.17 22.22 -19.46
CA LEU A 504 0.61 22.89 -20.69
C LEU A 504 0.67 21.90 -21.85
N GLU A 505 1.16 20.68 -21.61
CA GLU A 505 1.16 19.60 -22.60
C GLU A 505 -0.25 19.23 -23.07
N HIS A 506 -1.19 19.09 -22.12
CA HIS A 506 -2.58 18.85 -22.46
C HIS A 506 -3.21 20.03 -23.23
N SER A 507 -2.86 21.27 -22.87
CA SER A 507 -3.37 22.46 -23.55
C SER A 507 -2.81 22.60 -24.97
N LEU A 508 -1.53 22.30 -25.16
CA LEU A 508 -0.85 22.28 -26.46
C LEU A 508 -1.28 21.10 -27.33
N GLY A 509 -1.82 20.03 -26.74
CA GLY A 509 -2.37 18.88 -27.46
C GLY A 509 -3.74 19.11 -28.11
N ARG A 510 -4.34 20.30 -27.96
CA ARG A 510 -5.57 20.68 -28.69
C ARG A 510 -5.25 20.88 -30.18
N GLU A 511 -6.16 20.48 -31.06
CA GLU A 511 -5.96 20.59 -32.52
C GLU A 511 -6.27 21.99 -33.08
N ASP A 512 -6.91 22.86 -32.30
CA ASP A 512 -7.43 24.17 -32.76
C ASP A 512 -6.36 25.29 -32.81
N TRP A 513 -5.08 24.99 -32.59
CA TRP A 513 -4.02 26.00 -32.58
C TRP A 513 -3.64 26.44 -33.99
N GLU A 514 -3.46 27.75 -34.16
CA GLU A 514 -2.78 28.28 -35.36
C GLU A 514 -1.28 28.05 -35.23
N GLN A 515 -0.69 27.29 -36.14
CA GLN A 515 0.75 26.96 -36.14
C GLN A 515 1.51 27.69 -37.25
N ASP A 516 0.80 28.28 -38.22
CA ASP A 516 1.42 29.01 -39.32
C ASP A 516 1.76 30.44 -38.90
N GLY A 517 3.06 30.70 -38.70
CA GLY A 517 3.58 32.02 -38.36
C GLY A 517 3.39 33.08 -39.46
N THR A 518 3.11 32.68 -40.70
CA THR A 518 2.88 33.64 -41.80
C THR A 518 1.57 34.41 -41.65
N VAL A 519 0.66 33.95 -40.77
CA VAL A 519 -0.62 34.61 -40.51
C VAL A 519 -0.44 36.02 -39.91
N ILE A 520 0.65 36.27 -39.18
CA ILE A 520 1.03 37.60 -38.69
C ILE A 520 1.28 38.56 -39.87
N ASP A 521 2.12 38.12 -40.82
CA ASP A 521 2.45 38.91 -42.01
C ASP A 521 1.23 39.11 -42.91
N GLN A 522 0.39 38.08 -43.05
CA GLN A 522 -0.87 38.16 -43.81
C GLN A 522 -1.82 39.19 -43.20
N TYR A 523 -1.98 39.20 -41.88
CA TYR A 523 -2.78 40.21 -41.16
C TYR A 523 -2.23 41.62 -41.39
N GLN A 524 -0.92 41.82 -41.19
CA GLN A 524 -0.29 43.14 -41.40
C GLN A 524 -0.48 43.64 -42.82
N ARG A 525 -0.19 42.81 -43.84
CA ARG A 525 -0.37 43.18 -45.25
C ARG A 525 -1.83 43.53 -45.58
N LEU A 526 -2.80 42.74 -45.12
CA LEU A 526 -4.21 43.00 -45.39
C LEU A 526 -4.69 44.27 -44.67
N ASN A 527 -4.21 44.50 -43.44
CA ASN A 527 -4.50 45.71 -42.68
C ASN A 527 -3.97 46.98 -43.36
N ASP A 528 -2.72 46.94 -43.83
CA ASP A 528 -2.11 48.06 -44.55
C ASP A 528 -2.82 48.33 -45.89
N GLN A 529 -3.17 47.27 -46.63
CA GLN A 529 -3.97 47.39 -47.86
C GLN A 529 -5.36 47.97 -47.60
N LEU A 530 -6.03 47.55 -46.53
CA LEU A 530 -7.35 48.06 -46.17
C LEU A 530 -7.26 49.54 -45.77
N SER A 531 -6.30 49.89 -44.93
CA SER A 531 -6.05 51.27 -44.50
C SER A 531 -5.74 52.18 -45.69
N GLY A 532 -4.85 51.75 -46.59
CA GLY A 532 -4.52 52.50 -47.81
C GLY A 532 -5.71 52.69 -48.75
N ARG A 533 -6.55 51.65 -48.93
CA ARG A 533 -7.79 51.77 -49.73
C ARG A 533 -8.82 52.70 -49.09
N GLN A 534 -8.91 52.72 -47.76
CA GLN A 534 -9.80 53.63 -47.04
C GLN A 534 -9.34 55.09 -47.23
N SER A 535 -8.06 55.37 -47.03
CA SER A 535 -7.52 56.72 -47.24
C SER A 535 -7.68 57.18 -48.69
N GLU A 536 -7.43 56.32 -49.67
CA GLU A 536 -7.64 56.66 -51.09
C GLU A 536 -9.13 56.94 -51.37
N THR A 537 -10.04 56.14 -50.83
CA THR A 537 -11.49 56.36 -51.01
C THR A 537 -11.93 57.70 -50.40
N GLU A 538 -11.42 58.04 -49.22
CA GLU A 538 -11.69 59.33 -48.55
C GLU A 538 -11.13 60.51 -49.34
N GLU A 539 -9.91 60.38 -49.86
CA GLU A 539 -9.30 61.40 -50.71
C GLU A 539 -10.09 61.61 -52.01
N ARG A 540 -10.51 60.53 -52.69
CA ARG A 540 -11.33 60.62 -53.90
C ARG A 540 -12.70 61.25 -53.63
N ARG A 541 -13.33 60.93 -52.49
CA ARG A 541 -14.58 61.58 -52.05
C ARG A 541 -14.37 63.07 -51.81
N TYR A 542 -13.28 63.45 -51.15
CA TYR A 542 -12.93 64.86 -50.93
C TYR A 542 -12.69 65.60 -52.25
N GLN A 543 -11.90 65.03 -53.17
CA GLN A 543 -11.66 65.60 -54.50
C GLN A 543 -12.95 65.76 -55.31
N ASN A 544 -13.84 64.76 -55.29
CA ASN A 544 -15.14 64.82 -55.97
C ASN A 544 -16.04 65.93 -55.39
N ASN A 545 -16.17 66.01 -54.06
CA ASN A 545 -16.95 67.07 -53.42
C ASN A 545 -16.41 68.46 -53.78
N ARG A 546 -15.08 68.63 -53.77
CA ARG A 546 -14.44 69.89 -54.18
C ARG A 546 -14.70 70.22 -55.66
N ALA A 547 -14.72 69.22 -56.53
CA ALA A 547 -15.06 69.42 -57.95
C ALA A 547 -16.54 69.82 -58.12
N ILE A 548 -17.46 69.18 -57.39
CA ILE A 548 -18.88 69.56 -57.36
C ILE A 548 -19.04 71.01 -56.92
N GLU A 549 -18.43 71.42 -55.82
CA GLU A 549 -18.46 72.81 -55.34
C GLU A 549 -17.86 73.78 -56.37
N ALA A 550 -16.71 73.44 -56.96
CA ALA A 550 -16.07 74.28 -57.97
C ALA A 550 -16.95 74.45 -59.22
N THR A 551 -17.59 73.38 -59.70
CA THR A 551 -18.51 73.44 -60.84
C THR A 551 -19.77 74.24 -60.53
N ALA A 552 -20.35 74.08 -59.33
CA ALA A 552 -21.49 74.87 -58.88
C ALA A 552 -21.16 76.36 -58.79
N ASN A 553 -19.99 76.70 -58.23
CA ASN A 553 -19.50 78.08 -58.13
C ASN A 553 -19.23 78.70 -59.51
N ALA A 554 -18.56 77.98 -60.41
CA ALA A 554 -18.30 78.43 -61.77
C ALA A 554 -19.60 78.66 -62.56
N ARG A 555 -20.57 77.75 -62.40
CA ARG A 555 -21.90 77.86 -63.00
C ARG A 555 -22.67 79.08 -62.47
N GLY A 556 -22.64 79.30 -61.15
CA GLY A 556 -23.24 80.50 -60.53
C GLY A 556 -22.61 81.80 -61.04
N ALA A 557 -21.28 81.87 -61.13
CA ALA A 557 -20.57 83.02 -61.67
C ALA A 557 -20.93 83.30 -63.15
N TYR A 558 -21.10 82.25 -63.95
CA TYR A 558 -21.53 82.38 -65.35
C TYR A 558 -22.96 82.90 -65.46
N ILE A 559 -23.89 82.40 -64.64
CA ILE A 559 -25.29 82.88 -64.58
C ILE A 559 -25.35 84.37 -64.21
N GLU A 560 -24.55 84.82 -63.25
CA GLU A 560 -24.49 86.23 -62.88
C GLU A 560 -23.92 87.10 -64.01
N ARG A 561 -22.92 86.61 -64.74
CA ARG A 561 -22.40 87.32 -65.92
C ARG A 561 -23.45 87.41 -67.03
N LEU A 562 -24.21 86.34 -67.29
CA LEU A 562 -25.34 86.36 -68.22
C LEU A 562 -26.41 87.35 -67.79
N ARG A 563 -26.76 87.38 -66.49
CA ARG A 563 -27.75 88.33 -65.94
C ARG A 563 -27.32 89.77 -66.18
N TYR A 564 -26.05 90.09 -65.95
CA TYR A 564 -25.47 91.40 -66.24
C TYR A 564 -25.54 91.72 -67.74
N THR A 565 -25.08 90.81 -68.62
CA THR A 565 -25.12 91.03 -70.07
C THR A 565 -26.53 91.25 -70.61
N ILE A 566 -27.53 90.47 -70.17
CA ILE A 566 -28.92 90.67 -70.60
C ILE A 566 -29.46 92.01 -70.10
N LYS A 567 -29.14 92.41 -68.87
CA LYS A 567 -29.55 93.70 -68.30
C LYS A 567 -28.95 94.86 -69.11
N THR A 568 -27.66 94.82 -69.40
CA THR A 568 -26.97 95.84 -70.21
C THR A 568 -27.53 95.89 -71.63
N TYR A 569 -27.71 94.74 -72.28
CA TYR A 569 -28.30 94.68 -73.62
C TYR A 569 -29.73 95.23 -73.65
N SER A 570 -30.56 94.88 -72.66
CA SER A 570 -31.94 95.40 -72.52
C SER A 570 -31.99 96.92 -72.31
N LYS A 571 -30.97 97.49 -71.63
CA LYS A 571 -30.81 98.94 -71.48
C LYS A 571 -30.39 99.58 -72.81
N ASN A 572 -29.42 99.00 -73.50
CA ASN A 572 -28.91 99.51 -74.78
C ASN A 572 -29.99 99.59 -75.85
N ILE A 573 -30.81 98.54 -76.02
CA ILE A 573 -31.89 98.54 -77.01
C ILE A 573 -33.01 99.53 -76.68
N LYS A 574 -33.24 99.83 -75.39
CA LYS A 574 -34.17 100.87 -74.94
C LYS A 574 -33.67 102.26 -75.30
N GLU A 575 -32.42 102.56 -74.98
CA GLU A 575 -31.78 103.84 -75.31
C GLU A 575 -31.75 104.07 -76.83
N LEU A 576 -31.41 103.04 -77.62
CA LEU A 576 -31.42 103.13 -79.08
C LEU A 576 -32.85 103.27 -79.64
N GLY A 577 -33.83 102.61 -79.01
CA GLY A 577 -35.24 102.80 -79.32
C GLY A 577 -35.68 104.25 -79.13
N GLU A 578 -35.36 104.85 -77.99
CA GLU A 578 -35.68 106.25 -77.68
C GLU A 578 -35.09 107.22 -78.71
N LEU A 579 -33.85 107.02 -79.15
CA LEU A 579 -33.22 107.81 -80.21
C LEU A 579 -33.95 107.73 -81.55
N ALA A 580 -34.60 106.59 -81.81
CA ALA A 580 -35.39 106.35 -83.02
C ALA A 580 -36.87 106.79 -82.90
N GLY A 581 -37.31 107.26 -81.71
CA GLY A 581 -38.73 107.46 -81.43
C GLY A 581 -39.54 106.16 -81.34
N ILE A 582 -38.89 105.02 -81.06
CA ILE A 582 -39.49 103.69 -80.91
C ILE A 582 -39.49 103.31 -79.44
N ASP A 583 -40.66 102.99 -78.88
CA ASP A 583 -40.73 102.47 -77.51
C ASP A 583 -40.42 100.97 -77.50
N VAL A 584 -39.35 100.58 -76.81
CA VAL A 584 -38.81 99.22 -76.79
C VAL A 584 -38.99 98.60 -75.41
N GLN A 585 -39.69 97.47 -75.34
CA GLN A 585 -39.88 96.72 -74.11
C GLN A 585 -39.19 95.37 -74.19
N ALA A 586 -38.34 95.07 -73.22
CA ALA A 586 -37.69 93.77 -73.05
C ALA A 586 -38.28 93.05 -71.84
N ASP A 587 -38.70 91.80 -72.01
CA ASP A 587 -39.25 90.98 -70.93
C ASP A 587 -38.14 90.45 -70.01
N PRO A 588 -38.34 90.38 -68.67
CA PRO A 588 -37.34 89.86 -67.75
C PRO A 588 -37.03 88.37 -68.01
N VAL A 589 -35.76 88.05 -68.28
CA VAL A 589 -35.30 86.66 -68.45
C VAL A 589 -35.05 86.02 -67.09
N ARG A 590 -35.69 84.88 -66.83
CA ARG A 590 -35.47 84.09 -65.61
C ARG A 590 -34.22 83.22 -65.78
N LEU A 591 -33.17 83.58 -65.05
CA LEU A 591 -31.92 82.83 -64.98
C LEU A 591 -31.75 82.30 -63.55
N GLU A 592 -32.25 81.09 -63.32
CA GLU A 592 -32.01 80.32 -62.09
C GLU A 592 -31.04 79.16 -62.38
N ASN A 593 -30.44 78.61 -61.33
CA ASN A 593 -29.47 77.52 -61.48
C ASN A 593 -30.15 76.16 -61.68
N ASP A 594 -31.00 76.07 -62.70
CA ASP A 594 -31.79 74.90 -63.07
C ASP A 594 -31.61 74.60 -64.57
N ASP A 595 -31.31 73.35 -64.91
CA ASP A 595 -30.99 72.95 -66.28
C ASP A 595 -32.15 73.19 -67.25
N VAL A 596 -33.39 72.93 -66.81
CA VAL A 596 -34.58 73.08 -67.65
C VAL A 596 -34.90 74.55 -67.86
N GLN A 597 -34.81 75.36 -66.80
CA GLN A 597 -35.05 76.80 -66.90
C GLN A 597 -34.01 77.50 -67.77
N LEU A 598 -32.71 77.18 -67.61
CA LEU A 598 -31.65 77.79 -68.42
C LEU A 598 -31.78 77.43 -69.90
N ALA A 599 -32.16 76.18 -70.23
CA ALA A 599 -32.36 75.75 -71.61
C ALA A 599 -33.54 76.48 -72.30
N GLN A 600 -34.53 76.94 -71.52
CA GLN A 600 -35.71 77.65 -72.00
C GLN A 600 -35.56 79.18 -71.93
N ALA A 601 -34.46 79.70 -71.37
CA ALA A 601 -34.26 81.14 -71.20
C ALA A 601 -34.03 81.84 -72.55
N GLY A 602 -34.88 82.83 -72.86
CA GLY A 602 -34.79 83.64 -74.08
C GLY A 602 -35.19 85.08 -73.81
N LEU A 603 -34.53 86.03 -74.48
CA LEU A 603 -34.90 87.45 -74.40
C LEU A 603 -35.99 87.75 -75.42
N HIS A 604 -37.17 88.12 -74.93
CA HIS A 604 -38.28 88.57 -75.75
C HIS A 604 -38.33 90.10 -75.76
N VAL A 605 -38.26 90.69 -76.96
CA VAL A 605 -38.30 92.14 -77.16
C VAL A 605 -39.52 92.51 -78.00
N ARG A 606 -40.24 93.53 -77.57
CA ARG A 606 -41.42 94.11 -78.22
C ARG A 606 -41.14 95.57 -78.58
N PHE A 607 -41.61 96.01 -79.73
CA PHE A 607 -41.35 97.34 -80.28
C PHE A 607 -42.67 98.05 -80.57
N LYS A 608 -42.73 99.35 -80.28
CA LYS A 608 -43.91 100.20 -80.53
C LYS A 608 -43.51 101.39 -81.39
N PHE A 609 -44.08 101.45 -82.60
CA PHE A 609 -43.82 102.50 -83.60
C PHE A 609 -45.02 103.44 -83.71
N ASP A 610 -44.78 104.76 -83.81
CA ASP A 610 -45.77 105.78 -84.15
C ASP A 610 -47.11 105.67 -83.38
N GLY A 611 -47.06 105.28 -82.11
CA GLY A 611 -48.25 105.14 -81.26
C GLY A 611 -49.17 103.94 -81.55
N LYS A 612 -48.79 103.01 -82.43
CA LYS A 612 -49.52 101.75 -82.72
C LYS A 612 -49.38 100.72 -81.58
N ASP A 613 -50.05 99.57 -81.70
CA ASP A 613 -49.89 98.45 -80.75
C ASP A 613 -48.47 97.85 -80.78
N GLN A 614 -48.09 97.17 -79.70
CA GLN A 614 -46.76 96.56 -79.56
C GLN A 614 -46.60 95.38 -80.53
N ILE A 615 -45.53 95.40 -81.32
CA ILE A 615 -45.20 94.37 -82.33
C ILE A 615 -44.01 93.55 -81.82
N GLY A 616 -44.13 92.22 -81.86
CA GLY A 616 -43.04 91.30 -81.50
C GLY A 616 -41.87 91.30 -82.49
N MET A 617 -40.84 90.51 -82.18
CA MET A 617 -39.63 90.40 -82.99
C MET A 617 -39.89 89.75 -84.37
N ASN A 618 -40.84 88.81 -84.45
CA ASN A 618 -41.15 88.02 -85.65
C ASN A 618 -42.55 88.29 -86.23
N ASP A 619 -43.24 89.34 -85.78
CA ASP A 619 -44.57 89.65 -86.32
C ASP A 619 -44.44 90.38 -87.67
N GLY A 620 -45.06 89.80 -88.71
CA GLY A 620 -45.04 90.28 -90.10
C GLY A 620 -45.82 91.58 -90.37
N GLU A 621 -46.32 92.23 -89.32
CA GLU A 621 -47.13 93.45 -89.39
C GLU A 621 -46.30 94.75 -89.51
N ALA A 622 -44.97 94.65 -89.43
CA ALA A 622 -44.06 95.80 -89.54
C ALA A 622 -43.78 96.16 -91.01
N SER A 623 -43.79 97.47 -91.33
CA SER A 623 -43.34 98.01 -92.62
C SER A 623 -41.86 97.68 -92.88
N GLY A 624 -41.42 97.64 -94.14
CA GLY A 624 -40.02 97.35 -94.51
C GLY A 624 -39.01 98.21 -93.73
N GLY A 625 -39.26 99.52 -93.60
CA GLY A 625 -38.42 100.42 -92.79
C GLY A 625 -38.41 100.07 -91.30
N GLN A 626 -39.55 99.67 -90.74
CA GLN A 626 -39.66 99.28 -89.33
C GLN A 626 -38.93 97.96 -89.04
N GLN A 627 -38.93 97.01 -89.98
CA GLN A 627 -38.17 95.76 -89.84
C GLN A 627 -36.66 96.01 -89.84
N VAL A 628 -36.19 96.90 -90.71
CA VAL A 628 -34.78 97.34 -90.73
C VAL A 628 -34.42 98.01 -89.40
N MET A 629 -35.26 98.92 -88.91
CA MET A 629 -35.06 99.59 -87.62
C MET A 629 -35.02 98.62 -86.43
N LYS A 630 -35.95 97.65 -86.34
CA LYS A 630 -35.89 96.59 -85.31
C LYS A 630 -34.55 95.86 -85.34
N SER A 631 -34.11 95.45 -86.53
CA SER A 631 -32.88 94.68 -86.72
C SER A 631 -31.63 95.51 -86.36
N LEU A 632 -31.59 96.78 -86.77
CA LEU A 632 -30.50 97.69 -86.45
C LEU A 632 -30.41 97.99 -84.95
N VAL A 633 -31.54 98.29 -84.29
CA VAL A 633 -31.58 98.53 -82.84
C VAL A 633 -31.04 97.32 -82.06
N LEU A 634 -31.44 96.11 -82.44
CA LEU A 634 -30.93 94.87 -81.82
C LEU A 634 -29.43 94.67 -82.08
N LEU A 635 -28.99 94.84 -83.34
CA LEU A 635 -27.58 94.66 -83.71
C LEU A 635 -26.66 95.66 -83.01
N ILE A 636 -27.00 96.95 -83.09
CA ILE A 636 -26.23 98.04 -82.48
C ILE A 636 -26.28 97.92 -80.97
N GLY A 637 -27.44 97.55 -80.39
CA GLY A 637 -27.59 97.37 -78.96
C GLY A 637 -26.64 96.32 -78.39
N LEU A 638 -26.34 95.28 -79.17
CA LEU A 638 -25.44 94.20 -78.77
C LEU A 638 -23.97 94.65 -78.81
N LEU A 639 -23.64 95.57 -79.71
CA LEU A 639 -22.31 96.14 -79.90
C LEU A 639 -22.07 97.40 -79.06
N LYS A 640 -23.11 97.98 -78.45
CA LYS A 640 -23.02 99.16 -77.61
C LYS A 640 -22.39 98.80 -76.26
N SER A 641 -21.18 99.30 -76.01
CA SER A 641 -20.53 99.20 -74.70
C SER A 641 -20.86 100.42 -73.83
N GLU A 642 -20.87 100.29 -72.49
CA GLU A 642 -21.09 101.43 -71.58
C GLU A 642 -19.97 102.50 -71.64
N GLU A 643 -18.80 102.19 -72.21
CA GLU A 643 -17.59 103.03 -72.18
C GLU A 643 -17.15 103.60 -73.55
N GLY A 644 -17.90 103.40 -74.64
CA GLY A 644 -17.44 103.78 -75.99
C GLY A 644 -18.54 104.04 -77.03
N SER A 645 -18.17 104.77 -78.09
CA SER A 645 -18.97 104.95 -79.30
C SER A 645 -19.37 103.59 -79.85
N GLY A 646 -20.65 103.39 -80.22
CA GLY A 646 -21.18 102.09 -80.63
C GLY A 646 -20.25 101.40 -81.65
N GLY A 647 -20.06 100.09 -81.51
CA GLY A 647 -19.04 99.35 -82.26
C GLY A 647 -19.07 99.55 -83.79
N PHE A 648 -18.02 99.11 -84.47
CA PHE A 648 -17.92 99.22 -85.92
C PHE A 648 -18.80 98.17 -86.62
N VAL A 649 -19.75 98.59 -87.44
CA VAL A 649 -20.70 97.70 -88.13
C VAL A 649 -20.57 97.84 -89.65
N PHE A 650 -20.47 96.70 -90.34
CA PHE A 650 -20.58 96.64 -91.79
C PHE A 650 -22.02 96.30 -92.16
N ILE A 651 -22.67 97.13 -92.97
CA ILE A 651 -24.04 96.92 -93.42
C ILE A 651 -24.08 96.92 -94.94
N ASP A 652 -24.42 95.77 -95.52
CA ASP A 652 -24.54 95.63 -96.97
C ASP A 652 -25.94 96.08 -97.41
N GLU A 653 -26.01 97.12 -98.24
CA GLU A 653 -27.26 97.66 -98.81
C GLU A 653 -28.43 97.85 -97.81
N PRO A 654 -28.26 98.60 -96.70
CA PRO A 654 -29.28 98.77 -95.65
C PRO A 654 -30.61 99.37 -96.13
N PHE A 655 -30.58 100.01 -97.29
CA PHE A 655 -31.70 100.71 -97.89
C PHE A 655 -32.40 99.92 -99.00
N ALA A 656 -31.95 98.69 -99.27
CA ALA A 656 -32.56 97.84 -100.29
C ALA A 656 -34.06 97.68 -100.01
N HIS A 657 -34.89 97.92 -101.02
CA HIS A 657 -36.35 97.82 -100.97
C HIS A 657 -37.07 98.82 -100.04
N LEU A 658 -36.40 99.88 -99.58
CA LEU A 658 -37.05 100.99 -98.88
C LEU A 658 -37.51 102.08 -99.86
N ASP A 659 -38.66 102.69 -99.56
CA ASP A 659 -39.10 103.91 -100.25
C ASP A 659 -38.30 105.13 -99.76
N ILE A 660 -38.39 106.25 -100.49
CA ILE A 660 -37.63 107.48 -100.22
C ILE A 660 -37.83 107.97 -98.77
N ARG A 661 -39.06 107.88 -98.25
CA ARG A 661 -39.40 108.33 -96.89
C ARG A 661 -38.76 107.45 -95.81
N ASN A 662 -38.80 106.13 -95.98
CA ASN A 662 -38.17 105.21 -95.02
C ASN A 662 -36.64 105.25 -95.10
N ILE A 663 -36.05 105.56 -96.25
CA ILE A 663 -34.60 105.78 -96.39
C ILE A 663 -34.14 106.95 -95.51
N GLN A 664 -34.86 108.07 -95.53
CA GLN A 664 -34.54 109.22 -94.68
C GLN A 664 -34.64 108.87 -93.20
N LEU A 665 -35.70 108.17 -92.79
CA LEU A 665 -35.90 107.79 -91.39
C LEU A 665 -34.80 106.85 -90.87
N VAL A 666 -34.42 105.83 -91.65
CA VAL A 666 -33.31 104.94 -91.31
C VAL A 666 -31.97 105.67 -91.35
N GLY A 667 -31.79 106.60 -92.30
CA GLY A 667 -30.59 107.44 -92.40
C GLY A 667 -30.40 108.38 -91.22
N GLU A 668 -31.46 109.07 -90.78
CA GLU A 668 -31.45 109.91 -89.58
C GLU A 668 -31.16 109.08 -88.32
N PHE A 669 -31.77 107.90 -88.20
CA PHE A 669 -31.46 107.00 -87.10
C PHE A 669 -29.98 106.63 -87.04
N LEU A 670 -29.40 106.19 -88.17
CA LEU A 670 -27.98 105.84 -88.24
C LEU A 670 -27.05 107.02 -87.93
N LYS A 671 -27.43 108.26 -88.28
CA LYS A 671 -26.67 109.46 -87.89
C LYS A 671 -26.75 109.74 -86.38
N ASN A 672 -27.93 109.58 -85.81
CA ASN A 672 -28.17 109.87 -84.39
C ASN A 672 -27.60 108.79 -83.47
N THR A 673 -27.24 107.64 -84.03
CA THR A 673 -26.45 106.65 -83.32
C THR A 673 -24.96 107.00 -83.38
N ASP A 674 -24.30 107.09 -82.23
CA ASP A 674 -22.84 107.27 -82.11
C ASP A 674 -22.02 106.04 -82.55
N ALA A 675 -22.55 105.20 -83.45
CA ALA A 675 -21.83 104.03 -83.95
C ALA A 675 -21.15 104.31 -85.28
N GLN A 676 -20.08 103.57 -85.55
CA GLN A 676 -19.33 103.69 -86.80
C GLN A 676 -19.84 102.64 -87.79
N TYR A 677 -20.30 103.10 -88.96
CA TYR A 677 -20.87 102.22 -89.97
C TYR A 677 -20.07 102.28 -91.27
N LEU A 678 -19.84 101.13 -91.89
CA LEU A 678 -19.50 101.04 -93.30
C LEU A 678 -20.69 100.48 -94.05
N MET A 679 -21.27 101.31 -94.91
CA MET A 679 -22.47 100.97 -95.67
C MET A 679 -22.11 100.85 -97.13
N THR A 680 -22.57 99.79 -97.79
CA THR A 680 -22.53 99.66 -99.24
C THR A 680 -23.88 100.07 -99.81
N THR A 681 -23.90 100.69 -100.98
CA THR A 681 -25.14 101.00 -101.67
C THR A 681 -24.88 100.98 -103.17
N PRO A 682 -25.76 100.38 -103.99
CA PRO A 682 -25.68 100.53 -105.43
C PRO A 682 -25.81 102.00 -105.84
N LEU A 683 -25.38 102.34 -107.06
CA LEU A 683 -25.52 103.70 -107.56
C LEU A 683 -27.01 104.01 -107.79
N THR A 684 -27.59 104.93 -107.01
CA THR A 684 -29.01 105.31 -107.10
C THR A 684 -29.18 106.76 -107.51
N HIS A 685 -30.31 107.09 -108.15
CA HIS A 685 -30.69 108.48 -108.40
C HIS A 685 -31.14 109.23 -107.13
N ASN A 686 -31.56 108.50 -106.10
CA ASN A 686 -31.88 109.09 -104.81
C ASN A 686 -30.59 109.40 -104.05
N THR A 687 -30.30 110.69 -103.85
CA THR A 687 -29.11 111.16 -103.11
C THR A 687 -29.23 110.96 -101.61
N ASP A 688 -30.45 110.80 -101.09
CA ASP A 688 -30.70 110.68 -99.65
C ASP A 688 -30.08 109.40 -99.07
N VAL A 689 -29.79 108.42 -99.91
CA VAL A 689 -29.12 107.18 -99.50
C VAL A 689 -27.68 107.44 -99.02
N TYR A 690 -27.03 108.48 -99.52
CA TYR A 690 -25.70 108.90 -99.08
C TYR A 690 -25.75 109.79 -97.84
N ASP A 691 -26.95 110.20 -97.40
CA ASP A 691 -27.10 111.16 -96.32
C ASP A 691 -26.45 110.75 -94.99
N PRO A 692 -26.52 109.49 -94.51
CA PRO A 692 -25.83 109.11 -93.28
C PRO A 692 -24.31 108.99 -93.40
N SER A 693 -23.74 109.00 -94.61
CA SER A 693 -22.29 108.86 -94.78
C SER A 693 -21.55 110.19 -94.65
N GLU A 694 -20.56 110.25 -93.76
CA GLU A 694 -19.59 111.37 -93.73
C GLU A 694 -18.56 111.27 -94.85
N LEU A 695 -18.24 110.04 -95.25
CA LEU A 695 -17.28 109.68 -96.28
C LEU A 695 -17.93 108.67 -97.24
N THR A 696 -18.12 109.07 -98.49
CA THR A 696 -18.65 108.20 -99.55
C THR A 696 -17.52 107.85 -100.51
N LEU A 697 -17.26 106.56 -100.70
CA LEU A 697 -16.29 106.05 -101.67
C LEU A 697 -17.04 105.53 -102.90
N ILE A 698 -16.98 106.27 -104.00
CA ILE A 698 -17.63 105.88 -105.27
C ILE A 698 -16.63 105.07 -106.08
N THR A 699 -16.96 103.80 -106.27
CA THR A 699 -16.23 102.88 -107.14
C THR A 699 -16.95 102.74 -108.47
N SER A 700 -16.22 102.46 -109.55
CA SER A 700 -16.81 102.21 -110.87
C SER A 700 -16.21 100.96 -111.50
N LYS A 701 -16.99 100.29 -112.36
CA LYS A 701 -16.51 99.12 -113.07
C LYS A 701 -15.37 99.52 -114.02
N LYS A 702 -14.28 98.76 -113.99
CA LYS A 702 -13.13 98.93 -114.88
C LYS A 702 -13.60 98.86 -116.35
N LYS A 703 -13.27 99.88 -117.15
CA LYS A 703 -13.55 99.90 -118.60
C LYS A 703 -12.68 98.84 -119.29
N LYS A 704 -13.26 98.14 -120.29
CA LYS A 704 -12.65 96.97 -120.95
C LYS A 704 -11.28 97.26 -121.57
N ASP A 705 -11.08 98.51 -122.01
CA ASP A 705 -9.93 98.91 -122.82
C ASP A 705 -8.81 99.58 -121.99
N MET A 706 -8.97 99.61 -120.65
CA MET A 706 -7.98 100.16 -119.72
C MET A 706 -7.38 99.06 -118.86
N GLN A 707 -6.08 99.18 -118.51
CA GLN A 707 -5.37 98.17 -117.72
C GLN A 707 -5.77 98.19 -116.22
N TRP A 708 -6.16 99.33 -115.68
CA TRP A 708 -6.56 99.50 -114.27
C TRP A 708 -7.98 100.08 -114.15
N ALA A 709 -8.62 99.86 -113.00
CA ALA A 709 -9.89 100.51 -112.67
C ALA A 709 -9.70 102.03 -112.55
N GLN A 710 -10.77 102.78 -112.77
CA GLN A 710 -10.73 104.22 -112.52
C GLN A 710 -10.43 104.48 -111.03
N PRO A 711 -9.68 105.54 -110.69
CA PRO A 711 -9.47 105.94 -109.31
C PRO A 711 -10.81 106.06 -108.56
N ILE A 712 -10.83 105.62 -107.30
CA ILE A 712 -12.02 105.72 -106.45
C ILE A 712 -12.28 107.21 -106.22
N PHE A 713 -13.50 107.65 -106.54
CA PHE A 713 -13.91 109.01 -106.24
C PHE A 713 -14.28 109.09 -104.77
N VAL A 714 -13.65 110.02 -104.05
CA VAL A 714 -13.90 110.24 -102.63
C VAL A 714 -14.76 111.50 -102.51
N LEU A 715 -15.97 111.34 -101.96
CA LEU A 715 -16.79 112.45 -101.51
C LEU A 715 -16.71 112.49 -100.00
N GLN A 716 -16.22 113.60 -99.46
CA GLN A 716 -16.23 113.86 -98.03
C GLN A 716 -17.20 115.00 -97.76
N ARG A 717 -18.13 114.79 -96.84
CA ARG A 717 -19.06 115.83 -96.42
C ARG A 717 -18.27 116.95 -95.73
N ARG A 718 -18.48 118.20 -96.15
CA ARG A 718 -17.82 119.36 -95.51
C ARG A 718 -18.24 119.41 -94.05
N LYS A 719 -17.27 119.45 -93.14
CA LYS A 719 -17.52 119.77 -91.74
C LYS A 719 -17.82 121.26 -91.64
N ASP A 720 -19.00 121.61 -91.13
CA ASP A 720 -19.28 122.99 -90.76
C ASP A 720 -18.42 123.35 -89.54
N GLU A 721 -17.52 124.33 -89.69
CA GLU A 721 -16.85 124.95 -88.55
C GLU A 721 -17.92 125.64 -87.69
N ALA A 722 -18.19 125.09 -86.52
CA ALA A 722 -19.10 125.67 -85.56
C ALA A 722 -18.69 127.12 -85.25
N LYS A 723 -19.54 128.08 -85.60
CA LYS A 723 -19.46 129.44 -85.06
C LYS A 723 -19.56 129.35 -83.54
N ALA A 724 -18.51 129.82 -82.86
CA ALA A 724 -18.50 129.97 -81.42
C ALA A 724 -19.68 130.85 -80.94
N ALA A 725 -20.49 130.28 -80.04
CA ALA A 725 -21.24 130.96 -78.99
C ALA A 725 -21.42 129.98 -77.84
#